data_AF-A0A378PIC9-F1
#
_entry.id   AF-A0A378PIC9-F1
#
_cell.length_a   1.000
_cell.length_b   1.000
_cell.length_c   1.000
_cell.angle_alpha   90.00
_cell.angle_beta   90.00
_cell.angle_gamma   90.00
#
_symmetry.space_group_name_H-M   'P 1'
#
loop_
_entity.id
_entity.type
_entity.pdbx_description
1 polymer ?
#
loop_
_entity_poly.entity_id
_entity_poly.type
_entity_poly.pdbx_seq_one_letter_code
_entity_poly.pdbx_strand_id
1 'polypeptide(L)'
;MLIGFEANDSNIDGLTEVSKISQIRSEVLLRDSFFAVKTKKQTYEDPLALAPSIGRHLHFSQISILSKLQDYTVESRNLISSTEIQEFRKFKSAVDNKYNNIDWEDASAAIDMAKYKDSFDKVISYLDEVDEVVNTYSEIIKEAAKPNADRSRINILTEHLMASKKQVLAKAADPTNYIFGMTVQDSDKGAEYIAAVKSSYDHAIGRINSELKLYNDKDELIVEATQKAKKTQAEYDAAQRAVDNLKKQIGAIDDKIKDINLTAEDEGINDTKNDKQKELEDAEAKKAELEDELATKEKEAQDAKAALDNADLTDKGQRGIAHGHNAFASGVDAIAIGTNSTATRTNAIAIGADAKASGVDAIAIGAGTTVTGQESIAIGKGHTVTGNNSTVIGDPNTVSGNNVFVGGNNNTVESDNVMVIGNNVNVADGLDNAVVLGNNSAPAVASPTASIEIRGTTHNFAGTNPTSTVSVGSVGNERQITNVAAGRVTDSSTDAINGSQLYAVTDALNNLTIKTGDMSWIVSADGNSYTKTVKNAEEVKFIGQNGILITGGNNGITREITVKGTLFETKTNKDGSYTITITQPNGDKEDLIIKNGEPGLQGLTGPQGPQGLKGDTGPKGKDGRDAAAEVLAGENTVVEKVVTTLDNGDINTTYTMHADKTTVTQGDGITITHTATKNDAGVTVNDYKVEIDQPTKDKIQKGIDDAETADAKAVRAQQTADANTVTINKGFDVKTQDGTSTNYQLGDTVTITGGSNTLTKTDGGNVVVHLNDDIGVNSVKANQVTVGPVNITNEGINAGNTTIANVAPGRIAADSTDAVNGSQLLGVYNHVDSSINNMKTYINNVEDQLEAGIAGNNAAASLPQVMMPGKSMVAVALGGYRDKNAVAVGYSRLSDNGRYTLKSHLNADTEKNLGYGIGMGFTW
;
A
#
# COMPACT_ATOMS: atom_id res chain seq x y z
N MET A 1 24.74 4.78 -19.26
CA MET A 1 26.21 4.72 -19.48
C MET A 1 26.54 3.27 -19.78
N LEU A 2 27.48 2.98 -20.69
CA LEU A 2 27.86 1.61 -21.11
C LEU A 2 28.37 0.78 -19.89
N ILE A 3 28.39 -0.55 -19.89
CA ILE A 3 28.63 -1.50 -20.99
C ILE A 3 27.60 -2.65 -20.95
N GLY A 4 27.18 -3.17 -22.12
CA GLY A 4 26.34 -4.36 -22.23
C GLY A 4 27.14 -5.63 -22.57
N PHE A 5 26.50 -6.80 -22.43
CA PHE A 5 26.98 -8.07 -22.96
C PHE A 5 25.87 -8.70 -23.80
N GLU A 6 26.14 -8.90 -25.09
CA GLU A 6 25.33 -9.79 -25.93
C GLU A 6 25.66 -11.25 -25.57
N ALA A 7 24.65 -12.12 -25.59
CA ALA A 7 24.86 -13.54 -25.46
C ALA A 7 25.33 -14.14 -26.80
N ASN A 8 26.20 -15.14 -26.74
CA ASN A 8 26.44 -16.03 -27.87
C ASN A 8 26.76 -17.45 -27.34
N ASP A 9 26.32 -18.48 -28.05
CA ASP A 9 26.12 -19.82 -27.50
C ASP A 9 27.41 -20.57 -27.14
N SER A 10 27.41 -21.23 -25.97
CA SER A 10 27.70 -22.68 -25.86
C SER A 10 27.49 -23.23 -24.44
N ASN A 11 26.94 -24.44 -24.36
CA ASN A 11 26.79 -25.30 -23.17
C ASN A 11 26.23 -24.65 -21.88
N ILE A 12 24.90 -24.72 -21.74
CA ILE A 12 24.26 -24.76 -20.42
C ILE A 12 24.58 -26.12 -19.79
N ASP A 13 25.59 -26.18 -18.93
CA ASP A 13 25.97 -27.38 -18.18
C ASP A 13 25.95 -27.09 -16.66
N GLY A 14 24.81 -27.38 -16.03
CA GLY A 14 24.48 -27.00 -14.64
C GLY A 14 25.18 -27.83 -13.56
N LEU A 15 26.49 -28.08 -13.70
CA LEU A 15 27.26 -29.02 -12.88
C LEU A 15 28.49 -28.40 -12.17
N THR A 16 28.69 -27.09 -12.28
CA THR A 16 29.94 -26.43 -11.86
C THR A 16 30.06 -26.07 -10.37
N GLU A 17 28.97 -26.08 -9.58
CA GLU A 17 29.06 -25.86 -8.12
C GLU A 17 29.37 -27.13 -7.32
N VAL A 18 28.83 -28.29 -7.73
CA VAL A 18 29.11 -29.60 -7.11
C VAL A 18 30.60 -29.93 -7.15
N SER A 19 31.30 -29.52 -8.22
CA SER A 19 32.75 -29.67 -8.40
C SER A 19 33.56 -29.06 -7.25
N LYS A 20 33.24 -27.83 -6.83
CA LYS A 20 33.97 -27.14 -5.75
C LYS A 20 33.76 -27.81 -4.39
N ILE A 21 32.55 -28.29 -4.12
CA ILE A 21 32.23 -29.04 -2.89
C ILE A 21 32.98 -30.37 -2.86
N SER A 22 33.17 -31.03 -4.01
CA SER A 22 33.97 -32.26 -4.11
C SER A 22 35.46 -32.01 -3.80
N GLN A 23 36.08 -30.97 -4.38
CA GLN A 23 37.51 -30.67 -4.14
C GLN A 23 37.79 -30.37 -2.66
N ILE A 24 36.93 -29.57 -2.01
CA ILE A 24 37.09 -29.22 -0.59
C ILE A 24 36.89 -30.46 0.32
N ARG A 25 36.04 -31.42 -0.05
CA ARG A 25 35.90 -32.68 0.69
C ARG A 25 37.07 -33.65 0.50
N SER A 26 37.79 -33.61 -0.63
CA SER A 26 38.88 -34.57 -0.90
C SER A 26 40.20 -34.26 -0.18
N GLU A 27 40.51 -32.99 0.12
CA GLU A 27 41.80 -32.61 0.70
C GLU A 27 41.79 -32.49 2.24
N VAL A 28 40.64 -32.24 2.86
CA VAL A 28 40.55 -31.89 4.29
C VAL A 28 40.53 -33.11 5.24
N LEU A 29 40.37 -34.34 4.73
CA LEU A 29 40.05 -35.51 5.55
C LEU A 29 41.22 -36.44 5.94
N LEU A 30 42.45 -36.24 5.45
CA LEU A 30 43.58 -37.14 5.75
C LEU A 30 44.94 -36.43 5.98
N ARG A 31 45.35 -36.44 7.26
CA ARG A 31 46.73 -36.51 7.82
C ARG A 31 47.55 -35.23 8.14
N ASP A 32 47.90 -34.38 7.18
CA ASP A 32 49.21 -33.69 7.27
C ASP A 32 49.30 -32.38 8.12
N SER A 33 48.34 -32.07 9.00
CA SER A 33 48.22 -30.72 9.61
C SER A 33 48.50 -30.57 11.12
N PHE A 34 48.68 -31.65 11.89
CA PHE A 34 48.54 -31.57 13.37
C PHE A 34 49.82 -31.70 14.22
N PHE A 35 50.99 -32.01 13.65
CA PHE A 35 52.24 -32.12 14.43
C PHE A 35 53.42 -31.43 13.75
N ALA A 36 53.93 -30.37 14.37
CA ALA A 36 55.14 -29.66 13.97
C ALA A 36 56.10 -29.53 15.15
N VAL A 37 57.00 -30.50 15.30
CA VAL A 37 58.11 -30.46 16.27
C VAL A 37 59.33 -29.91 15.54
N LYS A 38 59.78 -28.69 15.86
CA LYS A 38 61.02 -28.16 15.25
C LYS A 38 62.21 -29.02 15.66
N THR A 39 63.04 -29.33 14.68
CA THR A 39 64.36 -29.91 14.86
C THR A 39 65.44 -28.86 14.61
N LYS A 40 66.63 -29.04 15.20
CA LYS A 40 67.74 -28.05 15.17
C LYS A 40 68.40 -27.87 13.79
N LYS A 41 67.84 -28.42 12.72
CA LYS A 41 68.18 -28.17 11.31
C LYS A 41 66.91 -28.11 10.47
N GLN A 42 66.77 -27.08 9.64
CA GLN A 42 65.55 -26.81 8.88
C GLN A 42 65.29 -27.82 7.76
N THR A 43 64.25 -28.64 7.92
CA THR A 43 63.14 -28.76 6.97
C THR A 43 61.91 -29.31 7.70
N TYR A 44 60.70 -29.01 7.21
CA TYR A 44 59.48 -29.58 7.77
C TYR A 44 59.35 -31.05 7.35
N GLU A 45 59.63 -31.96 8.27
CA GLU A 45 59.23 -33.37 8.18
C GLU A 45 58.22 -33.68 9.27
N ASP A 46 57.11 -34.32 8.89
CA ASP A 46 56.09 -34.83 9.81
C ASP A 46 56.73 -35.72 10.90
N PRO A 47 56.46 -35.48 12.21
CA PRO A 47 56.87 -36.38 13.28
C PRO A 47 56.39 -37.82 13.11
N LEU A 48 55.28 -38.08 12.40
CA LEU A 48 54.79 -39.41 12.05
C LEU A 48 55.40 -40.00 10.75
N ALA A 49 56.33 -39.32 10.06
CA ALA A 49 56.98 -39.83 8.84
C ALA A 49 57.80 -41.13 9.05
N LEU A 50 58.05 -41.51 10.30
CA LEU A 50 58.63 -42.80 10.70
C LEU A 50 57.63 -43.98 10.63
N ALA A 51 56.32 -43.71 10.62
CA ALA A 51 55.29 -44.76 10.65
C ALA A 51 55.26 -45.64 9.38
N PRO A 52 55.35 -45.12 8.13
CA PRO A 52 55.27 -45.96 6.93
C PRO A 52 56.54 -46.80 6.69
N SER A 53 57.70 -46.33 7.16
CA SER A 53 59.02 -46.91 6.86
C SER A 53 59.53 -47.89 7.92
N ILE A 54 59.03 -47.82 9.15
CA ILE A 54 59.45 -48.71 10.27
C ILE A 54 58.24 -49.38 10.97
N GLY A 55 57.04 -48.80 10.93
CA GLY A 55 55.97 -49.07 11.90
C GLY A 55 54.82 -50.00 11.48
N ARG A 56 55.06 -51.22 10.95
CA ARG A 56 53.96 -52.19 10.69
C ARG A 56 53.52 -52.92 11.97
N HIS A 57 52.93 -52.16 12.89
CA HIS A 57 52.55 -52.50 14.26
C HIS A 57 53.76 -52.81 15.17
N LEU A 58 53.77 -52.18 16.35
CA LEU A 58 54.63 -52.55 17.48
C LEU A 58 53.79 -52.62 18.76
N HIS A 59 52.87 -53.60 18.79
CA HIS A 59 52.31 -54.06 20.05
C HIS A 59 53.38 -54.82 20.85
N PHE A 60 53.11 -55.05 22.13
CA PHE A 60 54.04 -55.72 23.07
C PHE A 60 54.69 -57.02 22.52
N SER A 61 53.94 -57.78 21.72
CA SER A 61 54.35 -59.05 21.11
C SER A 61 55.35 -58.94 19.95
N GLN A 62 55.73 -57.74 19.50
CA GLN A 62 56.39 -57.53 18.20
C GLN A 62 57.85 -57.04 18.25
N ILE A 63 58.35 -56.60 19.41
CA ILE A 63 59.81 -56.58 19.62
C ILE A 63 60.22 -58.03 19.90
N SER A 64 60.73 -58.75 18.89
CA SER A 64 61.02 -60.20 19.00
C SER A 64 61.99 -60.54 20.13
N ILE A 65 62.84 -59.60 20.53
CA ILE A 65 63.69 -59.70 21.71
C ILE A 65 62.89 -59.76 23.01
N LEU A 66 61.84 -58.94 23.19
CA LEU A 66 61.05 -58.93 24.43
C LEU A 66 60.21 -60.22 24.57
N SER A 67 59.60 -60.70 23.48
CA SER A 67 58.87 -61.97 23.51
C SER A 67 59.79 -63.17 23.74
N LYS A 68 60.95 -63.23 23.07
CA LYS A 68 61.99 -64.25 23.37
C LYS A 68 62.54 -64.14 24.79
N LEU A 69 62.63 -62.93 25.35
CA LEU A 69 63.03 -62.73 26.75
C LEU A 69 62.00 -63.27 27.73
N GLN A 70 60.70 -63.26 27.45
CA GLN A 70 59.70 -63.90 28.32
C GLN A 70 59.96 -65.41 28.44
N ASP A 71 60.06 -66.12 27.30
CA ASP A 71 60.24 -67.58 27.24
C ASP A 71 61.59 -68.09 27.77
N TYR A 72 62.58 -67.20 27.96
CA TYR A 72 63.97 -67.61 28.19
C TYR A 72 64.21 -68.25 29.57
N THR A 73 64.39 -69.56 29.60
CA THR A 73 64.99 -70.32 30.71
C THR A 73 66.44 -70.71 30.37
N VAL A 74 67.25 -71.03 31.39
CA VAL A 74 68.71 -71.21 31.26
C VAL A 74 69.12 -72.34 30.29
N GLU A 75 68.23 -73.30 30.03
CA GLU A 75 68.47 -74.44 29.11
C GLU A 75 67.80 -74.29 27.73
N SER A 76 67.12 -73.17 27.47
CA SER A 76 66.33 -72.98 26.25
C SER A 76 67.20 -72.71 25.00
N ARG A 77 66.90 -73.38 23.89
CA ARG A 77 67.66 -73.24 22.61
C ARG A 77 67.25 -72.04 21.75
N ASN A 78 66.26 -71.24 22.18
CA ASN A 78 65.78 -70.06 21.45
C ASN A 78 66.71 -68.86 21.66
N LEU A 79 67.89 -68.91 21.05
CA LEU A 79 68.85 -67.80 21.12
C LEU A 79 68.29 -66.52 20.47
N ILE A 80 68.58 -65.36 21.07
CA ILE A 80 68.42 -64.08 20.38
C ILE A 80 69.51 -64.01 19.30
N SER A 81 69.12 -63.81 18.05
CA SER A 81 70.06 -63.80 16.93
C SER A 81 70.87 -62.50 16.87
N SER A 82 72.07 -62.57 16.30
CA SER A 82 72.90 -61.39 16.03
C SER A 82 72.22 -60.37 15.11
N THR A 83 71.29 -60.81 14.24
CA THR A 83 70.45 -59.95 13.41
C THR A 83 69.50 -59.11 14.27
N GLU A 84 68.75 -59.75 15.16
CA GLU A 84 67.78 -59.06 16.04
C GLU A 84 68.48 -58.04 16.97
N ILE A 85 69.68 -58.38 17.46
CA ILE A 85 70.52 -57.45 18.24
C ILE A 85 70.90 -56.21 17.42
N GLN A 86 71.22 -56.38 16.13
CA GLN A 86 71.53 -55.24 15.26
C GLN A 86 70.27 -54.43 14.89
N GLU A 87 69.12 -55.07 14.70
CA GLU A 87 67.86 -54.39 14.38
C GLU A 87 67.37 -53.55 15.57
N PHE A 88 67.39 -54.11 16.77
CA PHE A 88 67.08 -53.36 17.99
C PHE A 88 68.03 -52.16 18.20
N ARG A 89 69.35 -52.33 18.00
CA ARG A 89 70.30 -51.21 18.13
C ARG A 89 70.17 -50.15 17.05
N LYS A 90 69.81 -50.53 15.81
CA LYS A 90 69.46 -49.57 14.75
C LYS A 90 68.23 -48.77 15.13
N PHE A 91 67.19 -49.43 15.66
CA PHE A 91 65.99 -48.76 16.16
C PHE A 91 66.34 -47.79 17.30
N LYS A 92 67.02 -48.25 18.36
CA LYS A 92 67.44 -47.38 19.48
C LYS A 92 68.26 -46.19 18.97
N SER A 93 69.26 -46.42 18.11
CA SER A 93 70.09 -45.34 17.53
C SER A 93 69.25 -44.30 16.76
N ALA A 94 68.17 -44.70 16.09
CA ALA A 94 67.27 -43.78 15.42
C ALA A 94 66.42 -42.96 16.40
N VAL A 95 65.97 -43.58 17.51
CA VAL A 95 65.22 -42.93 18.59
C VAL A 95 66.10 -41.94 19.34
N ASP A 96 67.30 -42.35 19.75
CA ASP A 96 68.33 -41.51 20.37
C ASP A 96 68.68 -40.31 19.46
N ASN A 97 68.84 -40.54 18.16
CA ASN A 97 69.15 -39.48 17.19
C ASN A 97 67.96 -38.53 16.96
N LYS A 98 66.71 -39.00 16.95
CA LYS A 98 65.53 -38.11 16.88
C LYS A 98 65.44 -37.26 18.15
N TYR A 99 65.60 -37.85 19.34
CA TYR A 99 65.61 -37.15 20.63
C TYR A 99 66.64 -36.02 20.68
N ASN A 100 67.87 -36.28 20.24
CA ASN A 100 68.96 -35.29 20.26
C ASN A 100 68.81 -34.17 19.21
N ASN A 101 67.95 -34.34 18.20
CA ASN A 101 67.69 -33.33 17.17
C ASN A 101 66.43 -32.48 17.42
N ILE A 102 65.56 -32.85 18.36
CA ILE A 102 64.39 -32.05 18.76
C ILE A 102 64.86 -30.79 19.50
N ASP A 103 64.19 -29.66 19.26
CA ASP A 103 64.42 -28.43 20.04
C ASP A 103 63.46 -28.33 21.23
N TRP A 104 63.87 -28.93 22.34
CA TRP A 104 63.10 -29.02 23.59
C TRP A 104 62.77 -27.67 24.24
N GLU A 105 63.38 -26.56 23.80
CA GLU A 105 63.14 -25.20 24.30
C GLU A 105 62.28 -24.35 23.34
N ASP A 106 61.67 -24.94 22.29
CA ASP A 106 60.85 -24.21 21.31
C ASP A 106 59.52 -23.69 21.90
N ALA A 107 59.55 -22.47 22.45
CA ALA A 107 58.40 -21.74 23.00
C ALA A 107 57.33 -21.30 21.97
N SER A 108 57.43 -21.77 20.72
CA SER A 108 56.40 -21.66 19.67
C SER A 108 55.78 -23.00 19.27
N ALA A 109 56.04 -24.07 20.04
CA ALA A 109 55.38 -25.36 19.90
C ALA A 109 53.87 -25.29 20.22
N ALA A 110 53.06 -25.99 19.41
CA ALA A 110 51.64 -26.22 19.68
C ALA A 110 51.41 -27.18 20.87
N ILE A 111 52.42 -27.96 21.24
CA ILE A 111 52.38 -28.96 22.31
C ILE A 111 53.25 -28.54 23.50
N ASP A 112 52.93 -29.05 24.69
CA ASP A 112 53.76 -28.92 25.88
C ASP A 112 55.06 -29.73 25.72
N MET A 113 56.11 -29.04 25.25
CA MET A 113 57.43 -29.66 25.00
C MET A 113 58.08 -30.19 26.28
N ALA A 114 57.75 -29.69 27.47
CA ALA A 114 58.31 -30.18 28.73
C ALA A 114 57.71 -31.54 29.11
N LYS A 115 56.39 -31.69 28.99
CA LYS A 115 55.71 -32.99 29.20
C LYS A 115 56.00 -33.98 28.08
N TYR A 116 56.05 -33.52 26.83
CA TYR A 116 56.46 -34.36 25.70
C TYR A 116 57.89 -34.88 25.88
N LYS A 117 58.81 -34.06 26.41
CA LYS A 117 60.15 -34.50 26.79
C LYS A 117 60.13 -35.55 27.91
N ASP A 118 59.42 -35.31 29.01
CA ASP A 118 59.30 -36.30 30.10
C ASP A 118 58.73 -37.64 29.62
N SER A 119 57.76 -37.62 28.70
CA SER A 119 57.25 -38.84 28.07
C SER A 119 58.27 -39.51 27.14
N PHE A 120 59.15 -38.76 26.47
CA PHE A 120 60.21 -39.31 25.61
C PHE A 120 61.38 -39.86 26.46
N ASP A 121 61.76 -39.18 27.55
CA ASP A 121 62.80 -39.58 28.50
C ASP A 121 62.51 -40.99 29.08
N LYS A 122 61.24 -41.30 29.36
CA LYS A 122 60.79 -42.63 29.81
C LYS A 122 61.04 -43.72 28.75
N VAL A 123 60.71 -43.44 27.49
CA VAL A 123 60.96 -44.37 26.37
C VAL A 123 62.47 -44.60 26.17
N ILE A 124 63.29 -43.54 26.22
CA ILE A 124 64.76 -43.66 26.15
C ILE A 124 65.28 -44.54 27.29
N SER A 125 64.89 -44.24 28.54
CA SER A 125 65.31 -44.99 29.72
C SER A 125 64.91 -46.46 29.66
N TYR A 126 63.74 -46.79 29.12
CA TYR A 126 63.33 -48.19 28.93
C TYR A 126 64.14 -48.88 27.84
N LEU A 127 64.46 -48.20 26.73
CA LEU A 127 65.30 -48.75 25.66
C LEU A 127 66.77 -48.91 26.08
N ASP A 128 67.29 -48.08 27.00
CA ASP A 128 68.61 -48.28 27.61
C ASP A 128 68.65 -49.57 28.45
N GLU A 129 67.63 -49.83 29.28
CA GLU A 129 67.52 -51.07 30.08
C GLU A 129 67.39 -52.32 29.18
N VAL A 130 66.69 -52.20 28.03
CA VAL A 130 66.64 -53.30 27.05
C VAL A 130 68.02 -53.52 26.37
N ASP A 131 68.79 -52.47 26.05
CA ASP A 131 70.15 -52.68 25.52
C ASP A 131 71.12 -53.23 26.57
N GLU A 132 70.96 -52.92 27.87
CA GLU A 132 71.77 -53.54 28.94
C GLU A 132 71.56 -55.07 28.97
N VAL A 133 70.31 -55.53 28.91
CA VAL A 133 69.98 -56.96 28.81
C VAL A 133 70.57 -57.58 27.54
N VAL A 134 70.46 -56.91 26.40
CA VAL A 134 71.01 -57.38 25.11
C VAL A 134 72.55 -57.35 25.08
N ASN A 135 73.19 -56.40 25.75
CA ASN A 135 74.64 -56.31 25.92
C ASN A 135 75.16 -57.46 26.78
N THR A 136 74.56 -57.68 27.95
CA THR A 136 74.92 -58.78 28.86
C THR A 136 74.74 -60.13 28.18
N TYR A 137 73.65 -60.30 27.43
CA TYR A 137 73.43 -61.49 26.59
C TYR A 137 74.53 -61.69 25.54
N SER A 138 74.92 -60.61 24.86
CA SER A 138 76.02 -60.63 23.89
C SER A 138 77.37 -60.96 24.53
N GLU A 139 77.64 -60.49 25.75
CA GLU A 139 78.84 -60.86 26.53
C GLU A 139 78.86 -62.34 26.89
N ILE A 140 77.75 -62.90 27.38
CA ILE A 140 77.64 -64.34 27.71
C ILE A 140 77.96 -65.20 26.49
N ILE A 141 77.39 -64.89 25.34
CA ILE A 141 77.67 -65.63 24.08
C ILE A 141 79.14 -65.49 23.68
N LYS A 142 79.73 -64.28 23.77
CA LYS A 142 81.15 -64.05 23.45
C LYS A 142 82.10 -64.77 24.41
N GLU A 143 81.75 -64.88 25.68
CA GLU A 143 82.56 -65.58 26.69
C GLU A 143 82.45 -67.10 26.52
N ALA A 144 81.24 -67.61 26.31
CA ALA A 144 80.96 -69.03 26.06
C ALA A 144 81.55 -69.56 24.74
N ALA A 145 81.74 -68.68 23.74
CA ALA A 145 82.36 -69.03 22.45
C ALA A 145 83.89 -69.11 22.49
N LYS A 146 84.56 -68.78 23.61
CA LYS A 146 86.02 -68.90 23.73
C LYS A 146 86.44 -70.37 23.93
N PRO A 147 87.60 -70.81 23.39
CA PRO A 147 88.13 -72.15 23.66
C PRO A 147 88.31 -72.48 25.15
N ASN A 148 88.62 -71.46 25.96
CA ASN A 148 88.80 -71.54 27.41
C ASN A 148 87.76 -70.65 28.12
N ALA A 149 86.47 -70.90 27.89
CA ALA A 149 85.37 -70.10 28.43
C ALA A 149 85.34 -70.07 29.98
N ASP A 150 85.31 -68.87 30.57
CA ASP A 150 85.23 -68.68 32.02
C ASP A 150 83.79 -68.91 32.53
N ARG A 151 83.55 -70.10 33.10
CA ARG A 151 82.25 -70.46 33.71
C ARG A 151 81.85 -69.58 34.89
N SER A 152 82.80 -69.06 35.67
CA SER A 152 82.48 -68.17 36.79
C SER A 152 81.98 -66.82 36.27
N ARG A 153 82.67 -66.24 35.27
CA ARG A 153 82.20 -65.02 34.60
C ARG A 153 80.86 -65.24 33.89
N ILE A 154 80.67 -66.37 33.21
CA ILE A 154 79.40 -66.71 32.54
C ILE A 154 78.25 -66.79 33.56
N ASN A 155 78.46 -67.42 34.73
CA ASN A 155 77.44 -67.49 35.77
C ASN A 155 77.09 -66.10 36.32
N ILE A 156 78.09 -65.27 36.65
CA ILE A 156 77.88 -63.89 37.14
C ILE A 156 77.10 -63.05 36.12
N LEU A 157 77.49 -63.11 34.84
CA LEU A 157 76.77 -62.43 33.77
C LEU A 157 75.34 -62.99 33.59
N THR A 158 75.12 -64.28 33.80
CA THR A 158 73.79 -64.91 33.69
C THR A 158 72.88 -64.51 34.86
N GLU A 159 73.40 -64.40 36.07
CA GLU A 159 72.67 -63.86 37.23
C GLU A 159 72.27 -62.39 37.00
N HIS A 160 73.21 -61.57 36.52
CA HIS A 160 72.94 -60.17 36.16
C HIS A 160 71.92 -60.05 35.01
N LEU A 161 72.06 -60.85 33.94
CA LEU A 161 71.08 -60.94 32.85
C LEU A 161 69.68 -61.24 33.37
N MET A 162 69.54 -62.22 34.27
CA MET A 162 68.24 -62.62 34.83
C MET A 162 67.65 -61.52 35.73
N ALA A 163 68.49 -60.74 36.43
CA ALA A 163 68.05 -59.58 37.20
C ALA A 163 67.55 -58.43 36.30
N SER A 164 68.35 -57.97 35.34
CA SER A 164 67.96 -56.88 34.41
C SER A 164 66.79 -57.31 33.51
N LYS A 165 66.75 -58.57 33.03
CA LYS A 165 65.58 -59.16 32.34
C LYS A 165 64.31 -58.99 33.18
N LYS A 166 64.36 -59.29 34.48
CA LYS A 166 63.19 -59.20 35.36
C LYS A 166 62.70 -57.75 35.53
N GLN A 167 63.59 -56.77 35.55
CA GLN A 167 63.24 -55.34 35.60
C GLN A 167 62.59 -54.88 34.30
N VAL A 168 63.21 -55.19 33.14
CA VAL A 168 62.69 -54.91 31.80
C VAL A 168 61.31 -55.53 31.58
N LEU A 169 61.09 -56.77 32.02
CA LEU A 169 59.81 -57.48 31.89
C LEU A 169 58.73 -56.99 32.88
N ALA A 170 59.09 -56.28 33.96
CA ALA A 170 58.12 -55.70 34.89
C ALA A 170 57.57 -54.35 34.38
N LYS A 171 58.43 -53.49 33.82
CA LYS A 171 58.03 -52.20 33.22
C LYS A 171 57.31 -52.37 31.87
N ALA A 172 57.52 -53.50 31.23
CA ALA A 172 57.01 -53.88 29.91
C ALA A 172 55.49 -53.76 29.72
N ALA A 173 54.70 -53.93 30.79
CA ALA A 173 53.25 -53.84 30.71
C ALA A 173 52.70 -52.40 30.66
N ASP A 174 53.52 -51.39 30.92
CA ASP A 174 53.14 -49.98 30.87
C ASP A 174 53.36 -49.44 29.44
N PRO A 175 52.29 -49.00 28.73
CA PRO A 175 52.40 -48.53 27.36
C PRO A 175 53.21 -47.24 27.24
N THR A 176 53.35 -46.43 28.30
CA THR A 176 54.07 -45.15 28.27
C THR A 176 55.59 -45.30 28.11
N ASN A 177 56.12 -46.52 28.32
CA ASN A 177 57.51 -46.88 28.02
C ASN A 177 57.77 -47.11 26.51
N TYR A 178 56.77 -46.93 25.65
CA TYR A 178 56.85 -47.10 24.19
C TYR A 178 56.43 -45.82 23.45
N ILE A 179 57.04 -45.55 22.29
CA ILE A 179 56.77 -44.36 21.46
C ILE A 179 55.27 -44.18 21.17
N PHE A 180 54.54 -45.27 20.91
CA PHE A 180 53.11 -45.23 20.61
C PHE A 180 52.19 -45.00 21.83
N GLY A 181 52.70 -45.15 23.05
CA GLY A 181 51.99 -44.82 24.29
C GLY A 181 52.44 -43.51 24.93
N MET A 182 53.30 -42.73 24.26
CA MET A 182 53.66 -41.40 24.71
C MET A 182 52.44 -40.46 24.73
N THR A 183 52.28 -39.71 25.81
CA THR A 183 51.19 -38.74 25.94
C THR A 183 51.63 -37.38 25.40
N VAL A 184 50.76 -36.76 24.61
CA VAL A 184 50.92 -35.38 24.14
C VAL A 184 49.82 -34.54 24.78
N GLN A 185 50.17 -33.33 25.21
CA GLN A 185 49.22 -32.31 25.68
C GLN A 185 49.49 -31.03 24.90
N ASP A 186 48.43 -30.28 24.61
CA ASP A 186 48.52 -28.96 23.99
C ASP A 186 49.23 -27.97 24.93
N SER A 187 49.95 -27.00 24.38
CA SER A 187 50.41 -25.83 25.15
C SER A 187 49.27 -24.83 25.31
N ASP A 188 49.38 -23.87 26.24
CA ASP A 188 48.35 -22.82 26.40
C ASP A 188 48.10 -22.05 25.08
N LYS A 189 49.16 -21.88 24.26
CA LYS A 189 49.07 -21.30 22.90
C LYS A 189 48.52 -22.28 21.86
N GLY A 190 48.72 -23.59 22.05
CA GLY A 190 48.04 -24.63 21.29
C GLY A 190 46.52 -24.58 21.53
N ALA A 191 46.11 -24.38 22.78
CA ALA A 191 44.71 -24.15 23.13
C ALA A 191 44.17 -22.84 22.55
N GLU A 192 44.93 -21.74 22.54
CA GLU A 192 44.57 -20.51 21.81
C GLU A 192 44.44 -20.74 20.30
N TYR A 193 45.34 -21.52 19.68
CA TYR A 193 45.31 -21.82 18.25
C TYR A 193 44.13 -22.74 17.89
N ILE A 194 43.85 -23.76 18.70
CA ILE A 194 42.66 -24.61 18.55
C ILE A 194 41.38 -23.79 18.80
N ALA A 195 41.38 -22.86 19.75
CA ALA A 195 40.26 -21.93 19.94
C ALA A 195 40.11 -20.94 18.76
N ALA A 196 41.20 -20.49 18.13
CA ALA A 196 41.17 -19.63 16.95
C ALA A 196 40.76 -20.37 15.67
N VAL A 197 41.18 -21.63 15.51
CA VAL A 197 40.75 -22.51 14.40
C VAL A 197 39.30 -22.94 14.60
N LYS A 198 38.89 -23.28 15.84
CA LYS A 198 37.49 -23.58 16.16
C LYS A 198 36.62 -22.33 16.01
N SER A 199 37.06 -21.17 16.47
CA SER A 199 36.42 -19.87 16.21
C SER A 199 36.32 -19.59 14.71
N SER A 200 37.36 -19.89 13.92
CA SER A 200 37.31 -19.78 12.44
C SER A 200 36.36 -20.80 11.81
N TYR A 201 36.21 -22.00 12.37
CA TYR A 201 35.21 -22.98 11.94
C TYR A 201 33.80 -22.55 12.36
N ASP A 202 33.60 -21.98 13.53
CA ASP A 202 32.34 -21.42 14.01
C ASP A 202 32.00 -20.10 13.27
N HIS A 203 33.00 -19.38 12.73
CA HIS A 203 32.83 -18.28 11.77
C HIS A 203 32.61 -18.77 10.34
N ALA A 204 33.17 -19.90 9.93
CA ALA A 204 32.93 -20.49 8.60
C ALA A 204 31.54 -21.13 8.54
N ILE A 205 31.17 -21.92 9.55
CA ILE A 205 29.83 -22.44 9.77
C ILE A 205 28.86 -21.30 10.07
N GLY A 206 29.25 -20.28 10.85
CA GLY A 206 28.44 -19.09 11.09
C GLY A 206 28.17 -18.28 9.81
N ARG A 207 29.18 -18.09 8.96
CA ARG A 207 29.00 -17.52 7.61
C ARG A 207 28.11 -18.42 6.76
N ILE A 208 28.40 -19.72 6.65
CA ILE A 208 27.59 -20.67 5.87
C ILE A 208 26.14 -20.74 6.36
N ASN A 209 25.88 -20.57 7.67
CA ASN A 209 24.55 -20.50 8.29
C ASN A 209 23.88 -19.11 8.19
N SER A 210 24.58 -18.12 7.62
CA SER A 210 24.04 -16.80 7.26
C SER A 210 23.93 -16.61 5.73
N GLU A 211 24.78 -17.31 4.97
CA GLU A 211 24.81 -17.38 3.50
C GLU A 211 23.73 -18.39 3.02
N LEU A 212 23.60 -19.55 3.68
CA LEU A 212 22.37 -20.35 3.73
C LEU A 212 21.45 -19.75 4.81
N LYS A 213 20.22 -19.35 4.45
CA LYS A 213 19.24 -18.70 5.37
C LYS A 213 18.66 -19.63 6.46
N LEU A 214 19.32 -20.73 6.80
CA LEU A 214 18.80 -21.83 7.63
C LEU A 214 18.85 -21.58 9.16
N TYR A 215 19.49 -20.49 9.61
CA TYR A 215 19.72 -20.24 11.04
C TYR A 215 19.38 -18.79 11.44
N ASN A 216 18.09 -18.43 11.31
CA ASN A 216 17.56 -17.15 11.74
C ASN A 216 16.38 -17.35 12.70
N ASP A 217 16.44 -16.72 13.88
CA ASP A 217 15.43 -16.82 14.94
C ASP A 217 14.06 -16.17 14.58
N LYS A 218 13.89 -15.72 13.33
CA LYS A 218 12.68 -15.08 12.79
C LYS A 218 11.65 -16.03 12.17
N ASP A 219 11.93 -17.33 12.04
CA ASP A 219 10.98 -18.34 11.54
C ASP A 219 10.58 -19.28 12.69
N GLU A 220 9.46 -18.98 13.33
CA GLU A 220 9.00 -19.61 14.59
C GLU A 220 8.96 -21.14 14.51
N LEU A 221 8.56 -21.70 13.36
CA LEU A 221 8.55 -23.15 13.09
C LEU A 221 9.94 -23.79 13.15
N ILE A 222 10.95 -23.09 12.62
CA ILE A 222 12.35 -23.56 12.63
C ILE A 222 12.95 -23.39 14.03
N VAL A 223 12.58 -22.32 14.75
CA VAL A 223 13.01 -22.07 16.13
C VAL A 223 12.50 -23.15 17.08
N GLU A 224 11.20 -23.46 17.08
CA GLU A 224 10.65 -24.50 17.97
C GLU A 224 11.27 -25.88 17.68
N ALA A 225 11.35 -26.28 16.41
CA ALA A 225 11.98 -27.55 16.02
C ALA A 225 13.45 -27.62 16.45
N THR A 226 14.22 -26.55 16.25
CA THR A 226 15.65 -26.48 16.61
C THR A 226 15.88 -26.46 18.11
N GLN A 227 15.07 -25.73 18.87
CA GLN A 227 15.17 -25.71 20.34
C GLN A 227 14.78 -27.07 20.94
N LYS A 228 13.72 -27.70 20.43
CA LYS A 228 13.30 -29.05 20.83
C LYS A 228 14.41 -30.08 20.56
N ALA A 229 14.96 -30.11 19.34
CA ALA A 229 16.05 -31.02 18.98
C ALA A 229 17.30 -30.83 19.85
N LYS A 230 17.73 -29.59 20.11
CA LYS A 230 18.87 -29.29 20.99
C LYS A 230 18.63 -29.77 22.43
N LYS A 231 17.43 -29.56 22.97
CA LYS A 231 17.06 -30.04 24.31
C LYS A 231 17.08 -31.56 24.38
N THR A 232 16.42 -32.25 23.46
CA THR A 232 16.31 -33.71 23.48
C THR A 232 17.67 -34.39 23.28
N GLN A 233 18.56 -33.85 22.43
CA GLN A 233 19.93 -34.37 22.30
C GLN A 233 20.72 -34.24 23.62
N ALA A 234 20.61 -33.10 24.32
CA ALA A 234 21.31 -32.91 25.59
C ALA A 234 20.79 -33.85 26.70
N GLU A 235 19.49 -34.16 26.69
CA GLU A 235 18.88 -35.13 27.61
C GLU A 235 19.28 -36.58 27.26
N TYR A 236 19.29 -36.96 25.99
CA TYR A 236 19.79 -38.26 25.50
C TYR A 236 21.27 -38.47 25.90
N ASP A 237 22.13 -37.48 25.62
CA ASP A 237 23.54 -37.51 25.99
C ASP A 237 23.76 -37.67 27.51
N ALA A 238 22.85 -37.11 28.32
CA ALA A 238 22.91 -37.24 29.78
C ALA A 238 22.50 -38.64 30.25
N ALA A 239 21.41 -39.20 29.69
CA ALA A 239 20.99 -40.57 29.96
C ALA A 239 22.07 -41.59 29.57
N GLN A 240 22.67 -41.45 28.38
CA GLN A 240 23.76 -42.31 27.92
C GLN A 240 24.95 -42.30 28.89
N ARG A 241 25.39 -41.10 29.34
CA ARG A 241 26.46 -40.96 30.34
C ARG A 241 26.11 -41.58 31.70
N ALA A 242 24.84 -41.56 32.10
CA ALA A 242 24.39 -42.21 33.32
C ALA A 242 24.46 -43.74 33.20
N VAL A 243 23.94 -44.30 32.10
CA VAL A 243 24.01 -45.74 31.77
C VAL A 243 25.47 -46.22 31.72
N ASP A 244 26.37 -45.50 31.06
CA ASP A 244 27.79 -45.89 30.93
C ASP A 244 28.57 -45.82 32.25
N ASN A 245 28.21 -44.89 33.14
CA ASN A 245 28.79 -44.84 34.48
C ASN A 245 28.24 -45.95 35.38
N LEU A 246 26.96 -46.27 35.28
CA LEU A 246 26.35 -47.36 36.06
C LEU A 246 26.87 -48.73 35.60
N LYS A 247 27.10 -48.93 34.28
CA LYS A 247 27.80 -50.12 33.73
C LYS A 247 29.20 -50.31 34.33
N LYS A 248 29.96 -49.24 34.56
CA LYS A 248 31.28 -49.29 35.23
C LYS A 248 31.15 -49.62 36.73
N GLN A 249 30.13 -49.09 37.40
CA GLN A 249 29.87 -49.40 38.82
C GLN A 249 29.47 -50.87 39.00
N ILE A 250 28.58 -51.38 38.14
CA ILE A 250 28.17 -52.80 38.07
C ILE A 250 29.38 -53.72 37.91
N GLY A 251 30.25 -53.47 36.93
CA GLY A 251 31.49 -54.25 36.76
C GLY A 251 32.40 -54.19 38.00
N ALA A 252 32.56 -53.01 38.60
CA ALA A 252 33.32 -52.83 39.84
C ALA A 252 32.62 -53.35 41.11
N ILE A 253 31.40 -53.87 41.02
CA ILE A 253 30.72 -54.64 42.08
C ILE A 253 30.88 -56.14 41.81
N ASP A 254 30.68 -56.59 40.56
CA ASP A 254 30.90 -57.99 40.14
C ASP A 254 32.33 -58.46 40.42
N ASP A 255 33.35 -57.68 40.05
CA ASP A 255 34.75 -58.00 40.38
C ASP A 255 34.98 -58.14 41.90
N LYS A 256 34.28 -57.37 42.74
CA LYS A 256 34.38 -57.50 44.21
C LYS A 256 33.66 -58.74 44.74
N ILE A 257 32.49 -59.08 44.21
CA ILE A 257 31.77 -60.32 44.55
C ILE A 257 32.61 -61.55 44.17
N LYS A 258 33.31 -61.46 43.04
CA LYS A 258 34.25 -62.47 42.53
C LYS A 258 35.50 -62.60 43.39
N ASP A 259 36.12 -61.50 43.83
CA ASP A 259 37.24 -61.52 44.79
C ASP A 259 36.80 -62.13 46.15
N ILE A 260 35.59 -61.83 46.61
CA ILE A 260 35.01 -62.46 47.82
C ILE A 260 34.81 -63.97 47.61
N ASN A 261 34.26 -64.40 46.46
CA ASN A 261 34.11 -65.81 46.12
C ASN A 261 35.44 -66.57 45.99
N LEU A 262 36.56 -65.88 45.75
CA LEU A 262 37.89 -66.48 45.64
C LEU A 262 38.60 -66.64 47.01
N THR A 263 38.03 -66.15 48.12
CA THR A 263 38.78 -65.96 49.38
C THR A 263 38.27 -66.67 50.64
N ALA A 264 37.01 -67.13 50.74
CA ALA A 264 36.54 -67.85 51.95
C ALA A 264 35.30 -68.76 51.79
N GLU A 265 35.21 -69.77 52.66
CA GLU A 265 34.03 -70.62 52.93
C GLU A 265 33.53 -70.41 54.39
N ASP A 266 33.31 -69.16 54.83
CA ASP A 266 32.99 -68.84 56.24
C ASP A 266 31.72 -67.98 56.38
N GLU A 267 30.93 -68.21 57.45
CA GLU A 267 29.54 -67.72 57.56
C GLU A 267 29.45 -66.18 57.56
N GLY A 268 30.33 -65.50 58.30
CA GLY A 268 30.31 -64.03 58.40
C GLY A 268 30.65 -63.28 57.12
N ILE A 269 31.16 -63.98 56.09
CA ILE A 269 31.47 -63.40 54.78
C ILE A 269 30.27 -63.51 53.82
N ASN A 270 29.35 -64.47 54.05
CA ASN A 270 28.13 -64.59 53.26
C ASN A 270 27.20 -63.38 53.41
N ASP A 271 27.10 -62.76 54.60
CA ASP A 271 26.29 -61.55 54.77
C ASP A 271 26.83 -60.37 53.95
N THR A 272 28.15 -60.13 53.97
CA THR A 272 28.79 -59.10 53.14
C THR A 272 28.64 -59.37 51.65
N LYS A 273 28.68 -60.65 51.25
CA LYS A 273 28.42 -61.10 49.88
C LYS A 273 26.95 -60.87 49.49
N ASN A 274 25.99 -61.18 50.36
CA ASN A 274 24.56 -60.99 50.11
C ASN A 274 24.22 -59.49 49.99
N ASP A 275 24.80 -58.64 50.84
CA ASP A 275 24.66 -57.18 50.73
C ASP A 275 25.21 -56.65 49.40
N LYS A 276 26.35 -57.18 48.90
CA LYS A 276 26.88 -56.81 47.58
C LYS A 276 26.13 -57.43 46.41
N GLN A 277 25.58 -58.63 46.56
CA GLN A 277 24.68 -59.23 45.57
C GLN A 277 23.41 -58.39 45.42
N LYS A 278 22.89 -57.86 46.52
CA LYS A 278 21.77 -56.91 46.52
C LYS A 278 22.14 -55.55 45.95
N GLU A 279 23.31 -55.00 46.28
CA GLU A 279 23.83 -53.75 45.69
C GLU A 279 24.00 -53.88 44.17
N LEU A 280 24.34 -55.07 43.67
CA LEU A 280 24.34 -55.41 42.25
C LEU A 280 22.91 -55.47 41.68
N GLU A 281 21.97 -56.18 42.32
CA GLU A 281 20.58 -56.26 41.88
C GLU A 281 19.88 -54.89 41.83
N ASP A 282 20.06 -54.05 42.86
CA ASP A 282 19.56 -52.67 42.92
C ASP A 282 20.19 -51.81 41.81
N ALA A 283 21.48 -52.00 41.50
CA ALA A 283 22.16 -51.29 40.41
C ALA A 283 21.74 -51.77 39.01
N GLU A 284 21.53 -53.08 38.81
CA GLU A 284 21.02 -53.63 37.54
C GLU A 284 19.57 -53.22 37.27
N ALA A 285 18.72 -53.18 38.31
CA ALA A 285 17.37 -52.64 38.22
C ALA A 285 17.39 -51.15 37.82
N LYS A 286 18.26 -50.34 38.45
CA LYS A 286 18.43 -48.92 38.06
C LYS A 286 19.03 -48.75 36.65
N LYS A 287 19.84 -49.71 36.18
CA LYS A 287 20.36 -49.74 34.81
C LYS A 287 19.24 -49.98 33.79
N ALA A 288 18.34 -50.91 34.06
CA ALA A 288 17.18 -51.17 33.20
C ALA A 288 16.27 -49.94 33.10
N GLU A 289 15.96 -49.29 34.23
CA GLU A 289 15.17 -48.04 34.26
C GLU A 289 15.80 -46.92 33.40
N LEU A 290 17.13 -46.76 33.48
CA LEU A 290 17.86 -45.78 32.66
C LEU A 290 18.00 -46.18 31.19
N GLU A 291 18.00 -47.48 30.86
CA GLU A 291 18.01 -47.96 29.47
C GLU A 291 16.62 -47.81 28.82
N ASP A 292 15.52 -47.93 29.57
CA ASP A 292 14.16 -47.58 29.14
C ASP A 292 13.98 -46.04 28.97
N GLU A 293 14.54 -45.23 29.88
CA GLU A 293 14.58 -43.77 29.74
C GLU A 293 15.39 -43.35 28.50
N LEU A 294 16.56 -43.97 28.28
CA LEU A 294 17.39 -43.73 27.11
C LEU A 294 16.67 -44.09 25.81
N ALA A 295 15.98 -45.23 25.73
CA ALA A 295 15.18 -45.62 24.56
C ALA A 295 14.01 -44.65 24.31
N THR A 296 13.40 -44.12 25.38
CA THR A 296 12.38 -43.07 25.29
C THR A 296 12.97 -41.77 24.73
N LYS A 297 14.17 -41.36 25.17
CA LYS A 297 14.87 -40.17 24.67
C LYS A 297 15.38 -40.33 23.24
N GLU A 298 15.81 -41.53 22.85
CA GLU A 298 16.15 -41.84 21.46
C GLU A 298 14.94 -41.65 20.55
N LYS A 299 13.76 -42.15 20.97
CA LYS A 299 12.52 -41.94 20.23
C LYS A 299 12.13 -40.46 20.14
N GLU A 300 12.21 -39.70 21.23
CA GLU A 300 11.95 -38.26 21.19
C GLU A 300 12.92 -37.53 20.21
N ALA A 301 14.17 -37.99 20.11
CA ALA A 301 15.15 -37.44 19.17
C ALA A 301 14.82 -37.81 17.71
N GLN A 302 14.35 -39.04 17.46
CA GLN A 302 13.87 -39.48 16.15
C GLN A 302 12.61 -38.69 15.73
N ASP A 303 11.66 -38.47 16.64
CA ASP A 303 10.45 -37.66 16.41
C ASP A 303 10.81 -36.18 16.15
N ALA A 304 11.78 -35.61 16.88
CA ALA A 304 12.28 -34.26 16.65
C ALA A 304 13.01 -34.12 15.31
N LYS A 305 13.77 -35.15 14.89
CA LYS A 305 14.38 -35.20 13.57
C LYS A 305 13.34 -35.30 12.47
N ALA A 306 12.34 -36.17 12.60
CA ALA A 306 11.26 -36.29 11.63
C ALA A 306 10.46 -34.99 11.49
N ALA A 307 10.30 -34.20 12.56
CA ALA A 307 9.70 -32.87 12.49
C ALA A 307 10.57 -31.86 11.70
N LEU A 308 11.90 -31.95 11.80
CA LEU A 308 12.84 -31.12 11.04
C LEU A 308 12.89 -31.52 9.56
N ASP A 309 12.93 -32.83 9.28
CA ASP A 309 12.90 -33.38 7.91
C ASP A 309 11.58 -33.05 7.19
N ASN A 310 10.46 -32.92 7.93
CA ASN A 310 9.15 -32.49 7.42
C ASN A 310 8.94 -30.95 7.40
N ALA A 311 9.92 -30.13 7.79
CA ALA A 311 9.75 -28.67 7.88
C ALA A 311 9.78 -27.92 6.51
N ASP A 312 9.81 -28.68 5.41
CA ASP A 312 9.92 -28.27 4.01
C ASP A 312 10.87 -27.08 3.77
N LEU A 313 12.13 -27.30 4.11
CA LEU A 313 13.22 -26.34 3.87
C LEU A 313 13.53 -26.14 2.37
N THR A 314 12.93 -26.93 1.48
CA THR A 314 13.10 -26.91 0.02
C THR A 314 12.44 -25.70 -0.65
N ASP A 315 11.31 -25.25 -0.10
CA ASP A 315 10.57 -24.07 -0.60
C ASP A 315 10.90 -22.77 0.18
N LYS A 316 11.58 -22.87 1.33
CA LYS A 316 11.94 -21.72 2.18
C LYS A 316 12.86 -20.73 1.46
N GLY A 317 12.32 -19.58 1.08
CA GLY A 317 13.05 -18.55 0.34
C GLY A 317 13.35 -18.92 -1.12
N GLN A 318 12.67 -19.92 -1.68
CA GLN A 318 12.81 -20.34 -3.08
C GLN A 318 12.49 -19.16 -4.02
N ARG A 319 13.42 -18.85 -4.94
CA ARG A 319 13.41 -17.62 -5.79
C ARG A 319 13.43 -16.28 -5.02
N GLY A 320 13.48 -16.29 -3.68
CA GLY A 320 13.31 -15.12 -2.83
C GLY A 320 14.57 -14.26 -2.62
N ILE A 321 14.49 -12.98 -2.96
CA ILE A 321 15.57 -11.99 -2.86
C ILE A 321 15.74 -11.54 -1.42
N ALA A 322 16.98 -11.54 -0.89
CA ALA A 322 17.32 -10.91 0.38
C ALA A 322 18.55 -10.00 0.19
N HIS A 323 18.44 -8.71 0.54
CA HIS A 323 19.53 -7.74 0.34
C HIS A 323 19.57 -6.67 1.44
N GLY A 324 20.57 -6.75 2.32
CA GLY A 324 20.77 -5.82 3.43
C GLY A 324 21.25 -6.54 4.69
N HIS A 325 21.76 -5.79 5.67
CA HIS A 325 22.23 -6.37 6.93
C HIS A 325 21.05 -7.01 7.69
N ASN A 326 21.11 -8.33 7.94
CA ASN A 326 20.02 -9.12 8.55
C ASN A 326 18.68 -9.12 7.78
N ALA A 327 18.71 -8.85 6.47
CA ALA A 327 17.57 -9.02 5.58
C ALA A 327 17.20 -10.51 5.45
N PHE A 328 15.91 -10.84 5.57
CA PHE A 328 15.44 -12.23 5.65
C PHE A 328 14.18 -12.45 4.80
N ALA A 329 14.34 -13.06 3.63
CA ALA A 329 13.23 -13.57 2.82
C ALA A 329 13.18 -15.10 2.90
N SER A 330 12.15 -15.66 3.55
CA SER A 330 11.92 -17.10 3.73
C SER A 330 10.62 -17.62 3.12
N GLY A 331 9.78 -16.75 2.56
CA GLY A 331 8.68 -17.16 1.68
C GLY A 331 9.14 -17.50 0.26
N VAL A 332 8.36 -18.30 -0.46
CA VAL A 332 8.52 -18.51 -1.91
C VAL A 332 8.32 -17.18 -2.64
N ASP A 333 9.18 -16.85 -3.61
CA ASP A 333 9.19 -15.57 -4.37
C ASP A 333 9.28 -14.28 -3.50
N ALA A 334 9.54 -14.41 -2.20
CA ALA A 334 9.53 -13.28 -1.27
C ALA A 334 10.76 -12.36 -1.43
N ILE A 335 10.57 -11.04 -1.25
CA ILE A 335 11.59 -10.01 -1.43
C ILE A 335 11.81 -9.27 -0.11
N ALA A 336 13.02 -9.29 0.44
CA ALA A 336 13.42 -8.53 1.63
C ALA A 336 14.62 -7.62 1.32
N ILE A 337 14.43 -6.31 1.31
CA ILE A 337 15.47 -5.32 0.98
C ILE A 337 15.58 -4.26 2.08
N GLY A 338 16.77 -4.09 2.66
CA GLY A 338 17.04 -3.15 3.74
C GLY A 338 17.44 -3.84 5.06
N THR A 339 18.04 -3.07 5.97
CA THR A 339 18.49 -3.57 7.28
C THR A 339 17.35 -4.20 8.07
N ASN A 340 17.54 -5.38 8.63
CA ASN A 340 16.54 -6.16 9.37
C ASN A 340 15.23 -6.51 8.61
N SER A 341 15.09 -6.15 7.32
CA SER A 341 13.89 -6.42 6.51
C SER A 341 13.50 -7.90 6.53
N THR A 342 12.20 -8.20 6.55
CA THR A 342 11.68 -9.54 6.89
C THR A 342 10.45 -9.90 6.06
N ALA A 343 10.55 -10.88 5.16
CA ALA A 343 9.48 -11.35 4.30
C ALA A 343 9.29 -12.88 4.43
N THR A 344 8.26 -13.33 5.15
CA THR A 344 8.18 -14.73 5.65
C THR A 344 7.04 -15.59 5.06
N ARG A 345 6.35 -15.09 4.04
CA ARG A 345 5.26 -15.80 3.33
C ARG A 345 5.41 -15.65 1.82
N THR A 346 4.72 -16.50 1.08
CA THR A 346 4.71 -16.51 -0.40
C THR A 346 4.39 -15.13 -0.95
N ASN A 347 5.14 -14.70 -1.98
CA ASN A 347 5.06 -13.41 -2.67
C ASN A 347 5.24 -12.16 -1.78
N ALA A 348 5.58 -12.31 -0.49
CA ALA A 348 5.67 -11.18 0.43
C ALA A 348 6.85 -10.25 0.11
N ILE A 349 6.62 -8.93 0.11
CA ILE A 349 7.61 -7.91 -0.23
C ILE A 349 7.84 -7.00 0.99
N ALA A 350 9.05 -6.94 1.52
CA ALA A 350 9.46 -6.07 2.62
C ALA A 350 10.65 -5.20 2.20
N ILE A 351 10.43 -3.90 1.94
CA ILE A 351 11.46 -2.98 1.42
C ILE A 351 11.62 -1.79 2.37
N GLY A 352 12.58 -1.84 3.28
CA GLY A 352 12.86 -0.78 4.25
C GLY A 352 13.68 -1.27 5.44
N ALA A 353 14.25 -0.35 6.22
CA ALA A 353 14.84 -0.69 7.51
C ALA A 353 13.74 -1.18 8.46
N ASP A 354 13.91 -2.37 9.05
CA ASP A 354 12.95 -3.00 9.97
C ASP A 354 11.54 -3.25 9.37
N ALA A 355 11.41 -3.24 8.03
CA ALA A 355 10.16 -3.57 7.34
C ALA A 355 9.82 -5.07 7.47
N LYS A 356 8.56 -5.40 7.75
CA LYS A 356 8.08 -6.78 7.95
C LYS A 356 6.83 -7.09 7.13
N ALA A 357 6.90 -8.03 6.21
CA ALA A 357 5.76 -8.62 5.51
C ALA A 357 5.62 -10.10 5.91
N SER A 358 4.54 -10.44 6.61
CA SER A 358 4.29 -11.82 7.09
C SER A 358 2.85 -12.31 6.87
N GLY A 359 2.07 -11.60 6.05
CA GLY A 359 0.90 -12.14 5.35
C GLY A 359 1.30 -12.69 3.97
N VAL A 360 0.49 -13.58 3.40
CA VAL A 360 0.65 -14.06 2.01
C VAL A 360 0.31 -12.90 1.05
N ASP A 361 1.08 -12.72 -0.02
CA ASP A 361 0.97 -11.59 -0.97
C ASP A 361 1.07 -10.19 -0.31
N ALA A 362 1.60 -10.10 0.92
CA ALA A 362 1.69 -8.85 1.67
C ALA A 362 2.85 -7.96 1.22
N ILE A 363 2.61 -6.65 1.08
CA ILE A 363 3.61 -5.66 0.66
C ILE A 363 3.82 -4.61 1.76
N ALA A 364 5.04 -4.53 2.28
CA ALA A 364 5.48 -3.64 3.36
C ALA A 364 6.67 -2.79 2.88
N ILE A 365 6.42 -1.56 2.42
CA ILE A 365 7.45 -0.66 1.87
C ILE A 365 7.63 0.55 2.79
N GLY A 366 8.84 0.77 3.27
CA GLY A 366 9.25 1.86 4.16
C GLY A 366 9.60 1.41 5.58
N ALA A 367 10.25 2.29 6.35
CA ALA A 367 10.94 1.89 7.58
C ALA A 367 9.97 1.55 8.73
N GLY A 368 10.22 0.45 9.44
CA GLY A 368 9.42 -0.04 10.57
C GLY A 368 7.98 -0.47 10.22
N THR A 369 7.63 -0.50 8.93
CA THR A 369 6.28 -0.87 8.49
C THR A 369 6.08 -2.38 8.56
N THR A 370 5.03 -2.80 9.26
CA THR A 370 4.65 -4.19 9.49
C THR A 370 3.30 -4.48 8.85
N VAL A 371 3.24 -5.50 7.99
CA VAL A 371 2.03 -6.03 7.37
C VAL A 371 1.93 -7.52 7.65
N THR A 372 0.90 -7.93 8.40
CA THR A 372 0.60 -9.34 8.69
C THR A 372 -0.68 -9.83 8.03
N GLY A 373 -1.55 -8.92 7.58
CA GLY A 373 -2.72 -9.24 6.77
C GLY A 373 -2.33 -9.81 5.40
N GLN A 374 -3.13 -10.75 4.91
CA GLN A 374 -3.01 -11.35 3.58
C GLN A 374 -3.49 -10.38 2.51
N GLU A 375 -2.85 -10.36 1.34
CA GLU A 375 -3.20 -9.49 0.20
C GLU A 375 -3.23 -7.98 0.54
N SER A 376 -2.55 -7.59 1.64
CA SER A 376 -2.52 -6.22 2.17
C SER A 376 -1.23 -5.47 1.79
N ILE A 377 -1.37 -4.16 1.58
CA ILE A 377 -0.32 -3.27 1.08
C ILE A 377 -0.14 -2.10 2.06
N ALA A 378 1.09 -1.83 2.49
CA ALA A 378 1.45 -0.65 3.26
C ALA A 378 2.69 0.04 2.66
N ILE A 379 2.56 1.31 2.28
CA ILE A 379 3.62 2.11 1.65
C ILE A 379 3.83 3.40 2.44
N GLY A 380 4.89 3.41 3.24
CA GLY A 380 5.16 4.47 4.19
C GLY A 380 5.92 3.98 5.41
N LYS A 381 5.99 4.80 6.46
CA LYS A 381 6.80 4.52 7.65
C LYS A 381 5.92 4.12 8.84
N GLY A 382 6.36 3.12 9.60
CA GLY A 382 5.77 2.71 10.87
C GLY A 382 4.31 2.21 10.80
N HIS A 383 3.80 1.80 9.63
CA HIS A 383 2.45 1.24 9.57
C HIS A 383 2.36 -0.11 10.29
N THR A 384 1.19 -0.43 10.84
CA THR A 384 0.85 -1.76 11.37
C THR A 384 -0.47 -2.21 10.74
N VAL A 385 -0.41 -3.12 9.77
CA VAL A 385 -1.58 -3.59 9.01
C VAL A 385 -1.78 -5.07 9.25
N THR A 386 -2.76 -5.42 10.08
CA THR A 386 -3.10 -6.80 10.44
C THR A 386 -4.36 -7.32 9.75
N GLY A 387 -5.24 -6.43 9.27
CA GLY A 387 -6.40 -6.80 8.46
C GLY A 387 -6.03 -7.18 7.03
N ASN A 388 -6.79 -8.11 6.45
CA ASN A 388 -6.58 -8.63 5.09
C ASN A 388 -7.14 -7.69 4.01
N ASN A 389 -6.62 -7.79 2.79
CA ASN A 389 -7.09 -7.05 1.61
C ASN A 389 -7.08 -5.51 1.79
N SER A 390 -6.22 -4.99 2.68
CA SER A 390 -6.20 -3.58 3.10
C SER A 390 -5.01 -2.82 2.52
N THR A 391 -5.25 -1.62 1.99
CA THR A 391 -4.23 -0.74 1.37
C THR A 391 -4.01 0.53 2.19
N VAL A 392 -2.76 0.82 2.55
CA VAL A 392 -2.38 1.86 3.51
C VAL A 392 -1.18 2.68 3.02
N ILE A 393 -1.27 4.01 3.03
CA ILE A 393 -0.21 4.91 2.53
C ILE A 393 -0.04 6.12 3.46
N GLY A 394 1.17 6.38 4.00
CA GLY A 394 1.48 7.57 4.82
C GLY A 394 2.63 7.42 5.83
N ASP A 395 2.49 7.99 7.03
CA ASP A 395 3.41 7.81 8.17
C ASP A 395 2.77 8.28 9.50
N PRO A 396 2.57 7.39 10.50
CA PRO A 396 2.24 5.97 10.45
C PRO A 396 0.71 5.74 10.41
N ASN A 397 0.24 4.49 10.34
CA ASN A 397 -1.20 4.14 10.49
C ASN A 397 -1.33 2.74 11.09
N THR A 398 -2.41 2.48 11.81
CA THR A 398 -2.76 1.16 12.37
C THR A 398 -4.08 0.68 11.75
N VAL A 399 -4.09 -0.49 11.12
CA VAL A 399 -5.27 -1.03 10.44
C VAL A 399 -5.44 -2.51 10.77
N SER A 400 -6.46 -2.84 11.57
CA SER A 400 -6.84 -4.22 11.87
C SER A 400 -8.08 -4.69 11.10
N GLY A 401 -8.89 -3.76 10.58
CA GLY A 401 -10.03 -4.07 9.71
C GLY A 401 -9.61 -4.56 8.31
N ASN A 402 -10.43 -5.44 7.75
CA ASN A 402 -10.27 -6.04 6.42
C ASN A 402 -10.90 -5.17 5.33
N ASN A 403 -10.42 -5.28 4.08
CA ASN A 403 -10.88 -4.50 2.92
C ASN A 403 -10.80 -2.96 3.13
N VAL A 404 -9.84 -2.49 3.94
CA VAL A 404 -9.72 -1.08 4.32
C VAL A 404 -8.79 -0.32 3.38
N PHE A 405 -9.16 0.91 3.02
CA PHE A 405 -8.26 1.87 2.37
C PHE A 405 -7.89 3.01 3.34
N VAL A 406 -6.60 3.33 3.50
CA VAL A 406 -6.13 4.50 4.26
C VAL A 406 -5.08 5.29 3.47
N GLY A 407 -5.40 6.55 3.17
CA GLY A 407 -4.43 7.55 2.69
C GLY A 407 -4.24 8.69 3.71
N GLY A 408 -3.04 8.82 4.26
CA GLY A 408 -2.65 9.86 5.23
C GLY A 408 -2.03 9.31 6.51
N ASN A 409 -2.02 10.09 7.59
CA ASN A 409 -1.11 9.92 8.73
C ASN A 409 -1.81 9.84 10.10
N ASN A 410 -1.26 9.07 11.04
CA ASN A 410 -1.77 8.82 12.40
C ASN A 410 -3.21 8.27 12.44
N ASN A 411 -3.65 7.49 11.45
CA ASN A 411 -5.01 6.94 11.45
C ASN A 411 -5.04 5.54 12.09
N THR A 412 -6.11 5.26 12.84
CA THR A 412 -6.43 3.93 13.39
C THR A 412 -7.75 3.46 12.78
N VAL A 413 -7.80 2.25 12.22
CA VAL A 413 -9.00 1.65 11.63
C VAL A 413 -9.16 0.20 12.09
N GLU A 414 -10.20 -0.03 12.89
CA GLU A 414 -10.54 -1.33 13.46
C GLU A 414 -11.66 -2.05 12.69
N SER A 415 -12.62 -1.30 12.12
CA SER A 415 -13.76 -1.81 11.35
C SER A 415 -13.44 -2.20 9.90
N ASP A 416 -14.27 -3.09 9.33
CA ASP A 416 -14.10 -3.64 7.98
C ASP A 416 -14.74 -2.76 6.88
N ASN A 417 -14.19 -2.85 5.66
CA ASN A 417 -14.67 -2.18 4.44
C ASN A 417 -14.65 -0.63 4.54
N VAL A 418 -13.80 -0.07 5.39
CA VAL A 418 -13.70 1.37 5.67
C VAL A 418 -12.76 2.07 4.66
N MET A 419 -13.11 3.30 4.26
CA MET A 419 -12.21 4.19 3.52
C MET A 419 -11.86 5.43 4.33
N VAL A 420 -10.57 5.68 4.56
CA VAL A 420 -10.04 6.89 5.19
C VAL A 420 -9.12 7.64 4.22
N ILE A 421 -9.39 8.93 3.99
CA ILE A 421 -8.49 9.84 3.28
C ILE A 421 -8.30 11.08 4.16
N GLY A 422 -7.39 11.01 5.11
CA GLY A 422 -7.30 11.96 6.22
C GLY A 422 -6.12 11.71 7.15
N ASN A 423 -6.03 12.51 8.22
CA ASN A 423 -5.01 12.36 9.24
C ASN A 423 -5.64 12.41 10.65
N ASN A 424 -5.04 11.71 11.62
CA ASN A 424 -5.51 11.61 13.00
C ASN A 424 -6.98 11.13 13.10
N VAL A 425 -7.42 10.26 12.19
CA VAL A 425 -8.76 9.65 12.19
C VAL A 425 -8.74 8.38 13.05
N ASN A 426 -9.74 8.20 13.91
CA ASN A 426 -9.98 6.94 14.60
C ASN A 426 -11.33 6.35 14.17
N VAL A 427 -11.30 5.17 13.56
CA VAL A 427 -12.49 4.38 13.22
C VAL A 427 -12.47 3.11 14.06
N ALA A 428 -13.15 3.15 15.21
CA ALA A 428 -13.27 2.01 16.10
C ALA A 428 -14.10 0.88 15.45
N ASP A 429 -14.11 -0.31 16.08
CA ASP A 429 -14.97 -1.45 15.73
C ASP A 429 -16.48 -1.07 15.69
N GLY A 430 -17.27 -1.80 14.90
CA GLY A 430 -18.72 -1.60 14.73
C GLY A 430 -19.12 -0.40 13.84
N LEU A 431 -18.21 0.09 12.99
CA LEU A 431 -18.37 1.21 12.06
C LEU A 431 -18.07 0.80 10.60
N ASP A 432 -18.40 -0.45 10.26
CA ASP A 432 -18.13 -1.03 8.94
C ASP A 432 -18.72 -0.20 7.80
N ASN A 433 -18.05 -0.21 6.64
CA ASN A 433 -18.44 0.53 5.44
C ASN A 433 -18.47 2.06 5.61
N ALA A 434 -17.85 2.62 6.67
CA ALA A 434 -17.73 4.06 6.85
C ALA A 434 -16.74 4.69 5.86
N VAL A 435 -16.99 5.93 5.47
CA VAL A 435 -16.07 6.76 4.68
C VAL A 435 -15.70 8.00 5.47
N VAL A 436 -14.40 8.26 5.63
CA VAL A 436 -13.89 9.35 6.47
C VAL A 436 -12.88 10.21 5.72
N LEU A 437 -13.19 11.49 5.53
CA LEU A 437 -12.41 12.40 4.70
C LEU A 437 -11.88 13.59 5.51
N GLY A 438 -10.61 13.93 5.35
CA GLY A 438 -9.95 15.06 6.00
C GLY A 438 -9.37 14.78 7.40
N ASN A 439 -8.58 15.75 7.86
CA ASN A 439 -7.84 15.72 9.13
C ASN A 439 -8.78 15.87 10.35
N ASN A 440 -8.57 15.10 11.42
CA ASN A 440 -9.36 15.08 12.67
C ASN A 440 -10.87 14.79 12.43
N SER A 441 -11.20 14.07 11.36
CA SER A 441 -12.57 13.65 11.08
C SER A 441 -12.93 12.39 11.89
N ALA A 442 -14.18 12.30 12.35
CA ALA A 442 -14.67 11.19 13.16
C ALA A 442 -15.96 10.62 12.55
N PRO A 443 -16.00 9.32 12.17
CA PRO A 443 -17.26 8.67 11.81
C PRO A 443 -18.15 8.46 13.04
N ALA A 444 -19.42 8.18 12.78
CA ALA A 444 -20.39 7.77 13.78
C ALA A 444 -21.30 6.68 13.21
N VAL A 445 -21.92 5.90 14.10
CA VAL A 445 -22.95 4.91 13.74
C VAL A 445 -24.08 5.62 12.99
N ALA A 446 -24.58 5.00 11.91
CA ALA A 446 -25.68 5.53 11.14
C ALA A 446 -26.96 5.64 11.99
N SER A 447 -27.72 6.73 11.84
CA SER A 447 -28.90 7.03 12.66
C SER A 447 -30.18 7.03 11.82
N PRO A 448 -30.97 5.93 11.82
CA PRO A 448 -32.23 5.83 11.10
C PRO A 448 -33.23 6.92 11.51
N THR A 449 -33.61 7.76 10.54
CA THR A 449 -34.58 8.85 10.75
C THR A 449 -35.71 8.69 9.74
N ALA A 450 -36.87 8.21 10.21
CA ALA A 450 -37.99 7.85 9.33
C ALA A 450 -38.90 9.04 8.95
N SER A 451 -39.03 10.03 9.83
CA SER A 451 -39.94 11.17 9.66
C SER A 451 -39.59 12.33 10.60
N ILE A 452 -40.24 13.47 10.38
CA ILE A 452 -40.36 14.59 11.33
C ILE A 452 -41.85 14.96 11.50
N GLU A 453 -42.26 15.38 12.69
CA GLU A 453 -43.58 15.97 12.90
C GLU A 453 -43.50 17.49 12.89
N ILE A 454 -44.31 18.15 12.04
CA ILE A 454 -44.42 19.61 11.97
C ILE A 454 -45.88 19.97 12.25
N ARG A 455 -46.13 20.62 13.39
CA ARG A 455 -47.46 21.11 13.83
C ARG A 455 -48.57 20.04 13.78
N GLY A 456 -48.30 18.80 14.20
CA GLY A 456 -49.27 17.69 14.15
C GLY A 456 -49.34 16.95 12.81
N THR A 457 -48.50 17.31 11.83
CA THR A 457 -48.41 16.63 10.52
C THR A 457 -47.10 15.86 10.42
N THR A 458 -47.16 14.54 10.23
CA THR A 458 -45.97 13.71 10.00
C THR A 458 -45.51 13.84 8.54
N HIS A 459 -44.25 14.21 8.35
CA HIS A 459 -43.56 14.23 7.08
C HIS A 459 -42.53 13.09 7.05
N ASN A 460 -42.77 12.08 6.21
CA ASN A 460 -41.87 10.93 6.06
C ASN A 460 -40.67 11.30 5.18
N PHE A 461 -39.53 10.65 5.41
CA PHE A 461 -38.31 10.81 4.62
C PHE A 461 -38.02 9.58 3.75
N ALA A 462 -37.29 9.78 2.65
CA ALA A 462 -36.63 8.70 1.92
C ALA A 462 -35.30 8.31 2.60
N GLY A 463 -34.75 7.14 2.25
CA GLY A 463 -33.44 6.71 2.76
C GLY A 463 -33.39 6.39 4.25
N THR A 464 -34.51 6.01 4.86
CA THR A 464 -34.69 5.89 6.33
C THR A 464 -33.74 4.92 7.04
N ASN A 465 -33.13 3.99 6.30
CA ASN A 465 -32.31 2.89 6.83
C ASN A 465 -30.85 2.99 6.32
N PRO A 466 -30.08 4.02 6.71
CA PRO A 466 -28.65 4.11 6.37
C PRO A 466 -27.85 3.03 7.10
N THR A 467 -26.89 2.42 6.42
CA THR A 467 -26.02 1.35 6.97
C THR A 467 -24.72 1.88 7.57
N SER A 468 -24.15 2.94 7.00
CA SER A 468 -22.91 3.59 7.46
C SER A 468 -22.98 5.11 7.23
N THR A 469 -21.90 5.85 7.51
CA THR A 469 -21.85 7.31 7.35
C THR A 469 -20.64 7.77 6.52
N VAL A 470 -20.81 8.89 5.82
CA VAL A 470 -19.70 9.67 5.22
C VAL A 470 -19.41 10.86 6.13
N SER A 471 -18.33 10.79 6.90
CA SER A 471 -17.88 11.88 7.76
C SER A 471 -16.76 12.67 7.09
N VAL A 472 -16.86 14.01 7.09
CA VAL A 472 -15.73 14.87 6.69
C VAL A 472 -15.34 15.89 7.78
N GLY A 473 -15.71 15.63 9.04
CA GLY A 473 -15.35 16.48 10.18
C GLY A 473 -15.55 15.75 11.51
N SER A 474 -15.47 16.49 12.61
CA SER A 474 -15.88 16.04 13.94
C SER A 474 -16.66 17.15 14.64
N VAL A 475 -17.28 16.87 15.79
CA VAL A 475 -18.06 17.87 16.54
C VAL A 475 -17.16 19.07 16.90
N GLY A 476 -17.58 20.27 16.52
CA GLY A 476 -16.79 21.51 16.66
C GLY A 476 -15.65 21.69 15.64
N ASN A 477 -15.48 20.76 14.71
CA ASN A 477 -14.53 20.80 13.60
C ASN A 477 -15.23 20.38 12.29
N GLU A 478 -16.47 20.83 12.11
CA GLU A 478 -17.28 20.57 10.92
C GLU A 478 -16.66 21.26 9.69
N ARG A 479 -16.74 20.60 8.53
CA ARG A 479 -16.25 21.16 7.26
C ARG A 479 -17.38 21.75 6.42
N GLN A 480 -16.96 22.37 5.32
CA GLN A 480 -17.81 22.90 4.27
C GLN A 480 -17.60 22.11 2.97
N ILE A 481 -18.63 21.46 2.45
CA ILE A 481 -18.73 21.20 1.00
C ILE A 481 -19.21 22.47 0.31
N THR A 482 -18.62 22.76 -0.84
CA THR A 482 -19.03 23.80 -1.78
C THR A 482 -19.37 23.17 -3.14
N ASN A 483 -20.01 23.92 -4.05
CA ASN A 483 -20.43 23.43 -5.37
C ASN A 483 -21.50 22.31 -5.36
N VAL A 484 -22.27 22.22 -4.28
CA VAL A 484 -23.45 21.34 -4.17
C VAL A 484 -24.55 21.88 -5.08
N ALA A 485 -24.89 21.14 -6.14
CA ALA A 485 -26.01 21.49 -7.00
C ALA A 485 -27.36 21.30 -6.29
N ALA A 486 -28.44 21.83 -6.87
CA ALA A 486 -29.77 21.71 -6.29
C ALA A 486 -30.30 20.26 -6.43
N GLY A 487 -30.50 19.57 -5.30
CA GLY A 487 -31.07 18.22 -5.27
C GLY A 487 -32.55 18.20 -5.67
N ARG A 488 -33.06 17.04 -6.10
CA ARG A 488 -34.49 16.87 -6.42
C ARG A 488 -35.31 17.03 -5.15
N VAL A 489 -36.42 17.77 -5.23
CA VAL A 489 -37.35 17.96 -4.10
C VAL A 489 -38.60 17.10 -4.34
N THR A 490 -38.49 15.82 -4.00
CA THR A 490 -39.59 14.83 -4.06
C THR A 490 -39.62 13.98 -2.79
N ASP A 491 -40.76 13.34 -2.53
CA ASP A 491 -40.97 12.37 -1.44
C ASP A 491 -39.96 11.22 -1.38
N SER A 492 -39.39 10.90 -2.52
CA SER A 492 -38.50 9.78 -2.83
C SER A 492 -37.03 10.20 -2.99
N SER A 493 -36.70 11.47 -2.76
CA SER A 493 -35.34 12.01 -3.01
C SER A 493 -34.36 11.71 -1.87
N THR A 494 -33.16 11.27 -2.25
CA THR A 494 -32.00 11.08 -1.36
C THR A 494 -30.88 12.09 -1.64
N ASP A 495 -31.16 13.11 -2.46
CA ASP A 495 -30.18 14.13 -2.83
C ASP A 495 -29.92 15.11 -1.68
N ALA A 496 -28.71 15.67 -1.59
CA ALA A 496 -28.49 16.79 -0.68
C ALA A 496 -29.21 18.07 -1.15
N ILE A 497 -29.76 18.81 -0.20
CA ILE A 497 -30.35 20.13 -0.42
C ILE A 497 -29.25 21.21 -0.32
N ASN A 498 -29.28 22.18 -1.23
CA ASN A 498 -28.30 23.28 -1.29
C ASN A 498 -28.89 24.66 -0.89
N GLY A 499 -28.09 25.71 -1.13
CA GLY A 499 -28.33 27.08 -0.67
C GLY A 499 -29.52 27.77 -1.29
N SER A 500 -29.56 27.83 -2.62
CA SER A 500 -30.66 28.44 -3.35
C SER A 500 -31.99 27.72 -3.09
N GLN A 501 -31.98 26.43 -2.77
CA GLN A 501 -33.19 25.68 -2.41
C GLN A 501 -33.81 26.09 -1.08
N LEU A 502 -33.03 26.08 0.02
CA LEU A 502 -33.53 26.60 1.30
C LEU A 502 -33.90 28.08 1.18
N TYR A 503 -33.05 28.86 0.51
CA TYR A 503 -33.30 30.28 0.33
C TYR A 503 -34.60 30.53 -0.43
N ALA A 504 -34.92 29.74 -1.47
CA ALA A 504 -36.21 29.82 -2.16
C ALA A 504 -37.41 29.45 -1.25
N VAL A 505 -37.28 28.46 -0.37
CA VAL A 505 -38.32 28.16 0.65
C VAL A 505 -38.47 29.31 1.65
N THR A 506 -37.36 29.91 2.06
CA THR A 506 -37.32 31.02 3.03
C THR A 506 -37.88 32.31 2.43
N ASP A 507 -37.54 32.60 1.18
CA ASP A 507 -38.07 33.72 0.41
C ASP A 507 -39.57 33.54 0.13
N ALA A 508 -40.01 32.36 -0.31
CA ALA A 508 -41.44 32.06 -0.50
C ALA A 508 -42.25 32.20 0.79
N LEU A 509 -41.64 31.96 1.96
CA LEU A 509 -42.27 32.12 3.27
C LEU A 509 -42.22 33.58 3.79
N ASN A 510 -41.14 34.32 3.55
CA ASN A 510 -41.08 35.76 3.84
C ASN A 510 -42.04 36.55 2.93
N ASN A 511 -42.17 36.12 1.68
CA ASN A 511 -43.13 36.63 0.70
C ASN A 511 -44.52 35.98 0.84
N LEU A 512 -44.78 35.20 1.89
CA LEU A 512 -46.12 34.76 2.30
C LEU A 512 -46.89 35.94 2.93
N THR A 513 -47.10 36.97 2.09
CA THR A 513 -48.05 38.03 2.35
C THR A 513 -49.41 37.37 2.55
N ILE A 514 -50.06 37.60 3.69
CA ILE A 514 -51.52 37.41 3.79
C ILE A 514 -52.11 38.35 2.74
N LYS A 515 -52.46 37.81 1.57
CA LYS A 515 -53.03 38.59 0.47
C LYS A 515 -54.26 39.28 1.03
N THR A 516 -54.20 40.61 1.13
CA THR A 516 -55.29 41.38 1.74
C THR A 516 -56.59 41.15 1.01
N GLY A 517 -56.56 40.89 -0.30
CA GLY A 517 -57.70 40.49 -1.13
C GLY A 517 -58.31 39.10 -0.88
N ASP A 518 -57.68 38.25 -0.07
CA ASP A 518 -58.30 37.01 0.44
C ASP A 518 -59.02 37.24 1.77
N MET A 519 -58.64 38.27 2.55
CA MET A 519 -59.54 38.80 3.57
C MET A 519 -60.75 39.41 2.87
N SER A 520 -61.95 38.90 3.20
CA SER A 520 -63.19 39.33 2.58
C SER A 520 -64.15 39.85 3.65
N TRP A 521 -64.85 40.95 3.36
CA TRP A 521 -65.88 41.50 4.23
C TRP A 521 -67.24 41.04 3.73
N ILE A 522 -68.10 40.57 4.63
CA ILE A 522 -69.49 40.23 4.29
C ILE A 522 -70.32 41.50 4.42
N VAL A 523 -70.84 42.01 3.30
CA VAL A 523 -71.83 43.07 3.29
C VAL A 523 -73.21 42.41 3.30
N SER A 524 -73.88 42.46 4.45
CA SER A 524 -75.27 42.04 4.63
C SER A 524 -76.18 43.24 4.87
N ALA A 525 -77.41 43.17 4.34
CA ALA A 525 -78.47 44.13 4.61
C ALA A 525 -79.66 43.40 5.25
N ASP A 526 -80.02 43.79 6.47
CA ASP A 526 -81.14 43.18 7.17
C ASP A 526 -82.49 43.61 6.57
N GLY A 527 -83.49 42.74 6.64
CA GLY A 527 -84.81 42.95 6.05
C GLY A 527 -84.96 42.66 4.54
N ASN A 528 -83.87 42.35 3.81
CA ASN A 528 -83.97 41.90 2.40
C ASN A 528 -83.11 40.68 2.04
N SER A 529 -82.43 40.07 3.01
CA SER A 529 -81.56 38.89 2.87
C SER A 529 -80.37 39.04 1.90
N TYR A 530 -80.07 40.25 1.41
CA TYR A 530 -78.90 40.48 0.56
C TYR A 530 -77.63 40.27 1.38
N THR A 531 -76.81 39.31 0.97
CA THR A 531 -75.51 39.00 1.57
C THR A 531 -74.50 38.83 0.44
N LYS A 532 -73.43 39.63 0.43
CA LYS A 532 -72.35 39.48 -0.54
C LYS A 532 -70.99 39.57 0.13
N THR A 533 -70.16 38.55 -0.10
CA THR A 533 -68.73 38.56 0.19
C THR A 533 -68.01 39.49 -0.78
N VAL A 534 -67.34 40.52 -0.26
CA VAL A 534 -66.59 41.50 -1.03
C VAL A 534 -65.11 41.37 -0.68
N LYS A 535 -64.24 41.33 -1.69
CA LYS A 535 -62.78 41.22 -1.50
C LYS A 535 -62.16 42.59 -1.23
N ASN A 536 -61.07 42.63 -0.46
CA ASN A 536 -60.41 43.86 0.01
C ASN A 536 -59.65 44.67 -1.09
N ALA A 537 -60.18 44.67 -2.32
CA ALA A 537 -59.74 45.47 -3.46
C ALA A 537 -60.92 45.97 -4.32
N GLU A 538 -62.17 45.62 -3.97
CA GLU A 538 -63.39 46.03 -4.70
C GLU A 538 -64.01 47.28 -4.04
N GLU A 539 -64.44 48.28 -4.84
CA GLU A 539 -65.08 49.50 -4.31
C GLU A 539 -66.55 49.21 -3.88
N VAL A 540 -66.82 49.18 -2.57
CA VAL A 540 -68.21 49.19 -2.05
C VAL A 540 -68.77 50.62 -2.11
N LYS A 541 -69.31 50.99 -3.27
CA LYS A 541 -69.91 52.31 -3.50
C LYS A 541 -71.37 52.34 -3.03
N PHE A 542 -71.64 52.94 -1.88
CA PHE A 542 -73.00 53.25 -1.45
C PHE A 542 -73.54 54.45 -2.23
N ILE A 543 -74.63 54.26 -2.99
CA ILE A 543 -75.21 55.29 -3.86
C ILE A 543 -76.59 55.69 -3.34
N GLY A 544 -76.76 56.96 -2.98
CA GLY A 544 -78.08 57.55 -2.70
C GLY A 544 -78.81 57.92 -4.00
N GLN A 545 -80.11 57.68 -4.05
CA GLN A 545 -81.01 58.09 -5.14
C GLN A 545 -82.35 58.59 -4.56
N ASN A 546 -83.17 59.27 -5.37
CA ASN A 546 -84.55 59.63 -5.05
C ASN A 546 -84.75 60.31 -3.67
N GLY A 547 -83.92 61.31 -3.35
CA GLY A 547 -84.02 62.03 -2.08
C GLY A 547 -83.32 61.34 -0.89
N ILE A 548 -82.41 60.40 -1.15
CA ILE A 548 -81.52 59.83 -0.13
C ILE A 548 -80.09 60.35 -0.35
N LEU A 549 -79.50 60.94 0.69
CA LEU A 549 -78.10 61.34 0.76
C LEU A 549 -77.33 60.36 1.64
N ILE A 550 -76.14 59.96 1.17
CA ILE A 550 -75.24 59.09 1.92
C ILE A 550 -73.91 59.83 2.11
N THR A 551 -73.44 59.92 3.35
CA THR A 551 -72.18 60.61 3.70
C THR A 551 -71.32 59.68 4.56
N GLY A 552 -70.07 59.45 4.12
CA GLY A 552 -69.09 58.68 4.88
C GLY A 552 -68.26 59.55 5.82
N GLY A 553 -68.01 59.05 7.03
CA GLY A 553 -67.10 59.63 8.03
C GLY A 553 -65.99 58.65 8.42
N ASN A 554 -64.87 59.19 8.90
CA ASN A 554 -63.78 58.43 9.50
C ASN A 554 -63.31 59.16 10.75
N ASN A 555 -63.52 58.57 11.92
CA ASN A 555 -63.12 59.14 13.21
C ASN A 555 -61.74 58.62 13.69
N GLY A 556 -61.05 57.82 12.86
CA GLY A 556 -59.75 57.21 13.15
C GLY A 556 -59.83 55.78 13.69
N ILE A 557 -60.98 55.36 14.22
CA ILE A 557 -61.21 54.01 14.79
C ILE A 557 -62.35 53.30 14.07
N THR A 558 -63.40 54.03 13.67
CA THR A 558 -64.55 53.54 12.90
C THR A 558 -64.72 54.30 11.59
N ARG A 559 -65.18 53.58 10.56
CA ARG A 559 -65.72 54.13 9.30
C ARG A 559 -67.23 54.14 9.39
N GLU A 560 -67.81 55.34 9.49
CA GLU A 560 -69.26 55.52 9.66
C GLU A 560 -69.92 55.84 8.31
N ILE A 561 -71.06 55.21 8.02
CA ILE A 561 -71.91 55.54 6.87
C ILE A 561 -73.21 56.12 7.39
N THR A 562 -73.38 57.43 7.25
CA THR A 562 -74.63 58.12 7.60
C THR A 562 -75.54 58.17 6.38
N VAL A 563 -76.78 57.71 6.53
CA VAL A 563 -77.83 57.78 5.50
C VAL A 563 -78.93 58.74 5.98
N LYS A 564 -79.32 59.70 5.14
CA LYS A 564 -80.40 60.65 5.41
C LYS A 564 -81.38 60.65 4.25
N GLY A 565 -82.69 60.57 4.54
CA GLY A 565 -83.75 60.68 3.55
C GLY A 565 -84.49 62.02 3.63
N THR A 566 -85.14 62.43 2.55
CA THR A 566 -86.06 63.57 2.54
C THR A 566 -87.27 63.28 3.44
N LEU A 567 -87.54 64.18 4.40
CA LEU A 567 -88.71 64.08 5.28
C LEU A 567 -89.83 65.00 4.78
N PHE A 568 -91.06 64.50 4.73
CA PHE A 568 -92.24 65.26 4.32
C PHE A 568 -93.17 65.46 5.53
N GLU A 569 -93.29 66.70 6.01
CA GLU A 569 -94.14 67.06 7.15
C GLU A 569 -95.36 67.84 6.63
N THR A 570 -96.58 67.31 6.79
CA THR A 570 -97.80 67.92 6.26
C THR A 570 -98.58 68.69 7.32
N LYS A 571 -98.97 69.92 6.99
CA LYS A 571 -99.72 70.82 7.88
C LYS A 571 -100.90 71.46 7.16
N THR A 572 -102.11 71.25 7.69
CA THR A 572 -103.31 71.93 7.20
C THR A 572 -103.31 73.39 7.64
N ASN A 573 -103.51 74.31 6.69
CA ASN A 573 -103.58 75.74 6.93
C ASN A 573 -105.01 76.21 7.23
N LYS A 574 -105.13 77.40 7.83
CA LYS A 574 -106.43 78.01 8.19
C LYS A 574 -107.30 78.37 6.98
N ASP A 575 -106.76 78.39 5.77
CA ASP A 575 -107.47 78.64 4.51
C ASP A 575 -107.88 77.36 3.77
N GLY A 576 -107.66 76.17 4.37
CA GLY A 576 -107.95 74.88 3.75
C GLY A 576 -106.89 74.37 2.77
N SER A 577 -105.79 75.11 2.57
CA SER A 577 -104.62 74.58 1.84
C SER A 577 -103.78 73.65 2.73
N TYR A 578 -102.91 72.85 2.10
CA TYR A 578 -101.90 72.05 2.80
C TYR A 578 -100.52 72.61 2.51
N THR A 579 -99.76 72.95 3.54
CA THR A 579 -98.30 73.08 3.41
C THR A 579 -97.68 71.71 3.59
N ILE A 580 -96.85 71.29 2.64
CA ILE A 580 -95.93 70.16 2.79
C ILE A 580 -94.54 70.75 2.97
N THR A 581 -94.01 70.69 4.19
CA THR A 581 -92.62 71.04 4.47
C THR A 581 -91.74 69.87 4.06
N ILE A 582 -91.04 70.03 2.94
CA ILE A 582 -90.06 69.09 2.40
C ILE A 582 -88.71 69.42 3.03
N THR A 583 -88.26 68.59 3.97
CA THR A 583 -86.92 68.71 4.57
C THR A 583 -85.96 67.84 3.76
N GLN A 584 -85.10 68.47 2.97
CA GLN A 584 -84.09 67.78 2.17
C GLN A 584 -82.99 67.17 3.06
N PRO A 585 -82.27 66.13 2.60
CA PRO A 585 -81.32 65.38 3.45
C PRO A 585 -80.11 66.19 3.95
N ASN A 586 -79.81 67.33 3.32
CA ASN A 586 -78.77 68.26 3.75
C ASN A 586 -79.21 69.14 4.94
N GLY A 587 -80.52 69.25 5.20
CA GLY A 587 -81.13 70.08 6.25
C GLY A 587 -81.97 71.25 5.72
N ASP A 588 -81.94 71.54 4.42
CA ASP A 588 -82.74 72.61 3.83
C ASP A 588 -84.24 72.26 3.87
N LYS A 589 -85.10 73.28 4.04
CA LYS A 589 -86.56 73.11 4.08
C LYS A 589 -87.23 73.92 2.97
N GLU A 590 -88.14 73.27 2.24
CA GLU A 590 -88.94 73.86 1.18
C GLU A 590 -90.44 73.63 1.47
N ASP A 591 -91.22 74.71 1.59
CA ASP A 591 -92.65 74.65 1.92
C ASP A 591 -93.52 74.69 0.66
N LEU A 592 -94.00 73.52 0.22
CA LEU A 592 -94.91 73.42 -0.93
C LEU A 592 -96.37 73.60 -0.47
N ILE A 593 -96.99 74.72 -0.82
CA ILE A 593 -98.40 75.01 -0.50
C ILE A 593 -99.31 74.52 -1.63
N ILE A 594 -99.97 73.37 -1.43
CA ILE A 594 -100.87 72.77 -2.42
C ILE A 594 -102.28 73.35 -2.28
N LYS A 595 -102.83 73.82 -3.41
CA LYS A 595 -104.23 74.25 -3.59
C LYS A 595 -104.83 73.55 -4.81
N ASN A 596 -106.15 73.37 -4.84
CA ASN A 596 -106.78 72.31 -5.61
C ASN A 596 -107.16 72.72 -7.07
N GLY A 597 -106.22 72.57 -8.01
CA GLY A 597 -106.44 72.17 -9.42
C GLY A 597 -106.97 73.15 -10.49
N GLU A 598 -106.28 73.22 -11.65
CA GLU A 598 -106.75 73.30 -13.07
C GLU A 598 -105.49 73.11 -14.00
N PRO A 599 -105.56 72.61 -15.28
CA PRO A 599 -104.39 71.98 -15.97
C PRO A 599 -103.86 72.54 -17.34
N GLY A 600 -102.65 72.10 -17.76
CA GLY A 600 -101.98 72.26 -19.08
C GLY A 600 -100.50 71.74 -19.07
N LEU A 601 -99.67 71.63 -20.14
CA LEU A 601 -99.81 71.72 -21.61
C LEU A 601 -98.69 70.85 -22.34
N GLN A 602 -98.02 71.27 -23.45
CA GLN A 602 -97.15 70.38 -24.29
C GLN A 602 -95.91 71.01 -25.03
N GLY A 603 -94.90 70.18 -25.39
CA GLY A 603 -93.71 70.39 -26.30
C GLY A 603 -92.59 69.34 -26.06
N LEU A 604 -91.45 69.15 -26.79
CA LEU A 604 -90.91 69.46 -28.15
C LEU A 604 -89.63 68.56 -28.43
N THR A 605 -88.99 68.53 -29.63
CA THR A 605 -88.06 67.43 -30.06
C THR A 605 -86.86 67.71 -31.05
N GLY A 606 -85.79 66.88 -31.01
CA GLY A 606 -84.80 66.53 -32.10
C GLY A 606 -83.38 67.20 -32.13
N PRO A 607 -82.34 66.76 -32.93
CA PRO A 607 -82.06 65.55 -33.76
C PRO A 607 -80.58 64.93 -33.65
N GLN A 608 -79.95 64.33 -34.70
CA GLN A 608 -78.73 63.42 -34.69
C GLN A 608 -77.62 63.60 -35.80
N GLY A 609 -76.39 63.02 -35.62
CA GLY A 609 -75.44 62.44 -36.65
C GLY A 609 -74.35 63.34 -37.34
N PRO A 610 -73.34 62.87 -38.17
CA PRO A 610 -72.86 61.52 -38.62
C PRO A 610 -71.28 61.26 -38.70
N GLN A 611 -70.65 60.74 -39.81
CA GLN A 611 -69.35 59.94 -39.91
C GLN A 611 -68.31 60.26 -41.08
N GLY A 612 -67.07 59.65 -41.14
CA GLY A 612 -66.08 59.54 -42.30
C GLY A 612 -64.57 59.20 -41.90
N LEU A 613 -63.48 58.93 -42.69
CA LEU A 613 -63.13 58.41 -44.08
C LEU A 613 -61.60 57.93 -44.22
N LYS A 614 -60.95 57.68 -45.42
CA LYS A 614 -59.73 56.77 -45.63
C LYS A 614 -58.82 56.85 -46.95
N GLY A 615 -57.48 56.47 -46.97
CA GLY A 615 -56.63 55.75 -48.05
C GLY A 615 -55.31 56.42 -48.71
N ASP A 616 -54.34 55.89 -49.54
CA ASP A 616 -53.53 54.60 -49.80
C ASP A 616 -52.37 54.67 -50.95
N THR A 617 -51.32 53.76 -51.11
CA THR A 617 -50.45 53.27 -52.33
C THR A 617 -48.85 53.54 -52.68
N GLY A 618 -48.01 52.70 -53.46
CA GLY A 618 -46.42 52.67 -53.63
C GLY A 618 -45.46 51.93 -54.80
N PRO A 619 -44.05 51.72 -54.72
CA PRO A 619 -42.88 51.72 -55.79
C PRO A 619 -41.87 50.47 -56.20
N LYS A 620 -40.65 50.59 -56.95
CA LYS A 620 -39.55 49.59 -57.56
C LYS A 620 -38.07 50.19 -57.97
N GLY A 621 -36.86 49.70 -58.52
CA GLY A 621 -35.96 48.53 -59.11
C GLY A 621 -34.50 48.99 -59.77
N LYS A 622 -33.37 48.37 -60.40
CA LYS A 622 -32.59 47.05 -60.76
C LYS A 622 -31.14 47.12 -61.60
N ASP A 623 -30.16 46.11 -61.65
CA ASP A 623 -28.94 45.64 -62.59
C ASP A 623 -27.41 46.24 -62.69
N GLY A 624 -26.17 45.78 -63.24
CA GLY A 624 -25.32 44.66 -63.97
C GLY A 624 -23.75 45.05 -64.34
N ARG A 625 -22.61 44.48 -64.98
CA ARG A 625 -21.80 43.27 -65.62
C ARG A 625 -20.28 43.65 -66.15
N ASP A 626 -19.12 43.03 -66.71
CA ASP A 626 -18.25 41.76 -67.10
C ASP A 626 -16.71 42.14 -67.59
N ALA A 627 -15.53 41.52 -68.13
CA ALA A 627 -14.67 40.27 -68.56
C ALA A 627 -13.10 40.63 -69.02
N ALA A 628 -11.94 40.00 -69.55
CA ALA A 628 -11.10 38.73 -70.00
C ALA A 628 -9.51 39.07 -70.39
N ALA A 629 -8.36 38.44 -70.94
CA ALA A 629 -7.56 37.17 -71.45
C ALA A 629 -5.99 37.48 -71.93
N GLU A 630 -4.88 36.80 -72.50
CA GLU A 630 -4.06 35.45 -72.73
C GLU A 630 -2.77 35.55 -73.78
N VAL A 631 -1.60 34.81 -74.18
CA VAL A 631 -0.51 33.67 -73.92
C VAL A 631 0.91 33.70 -74.81
N LEU A 632 1.96 32.74 -74.82
CA LEU A 632 3.42 32.75 -75.47
C LEU A 632 4.31 31.39 -75.81
N ALA A 633 5.50 31.32 -76.60
CA ALA A 633 6.54 30.14 -76.85
C ALA A 633 7.95 30.25 -77.71
N GLY A 634 9.00 29.29 -77.77
CA GLY A 634 10.19 29.09 -78.79
C GLY A 634 11.61 28.29 -78.52
N GLU A 635 12.49 27.74 -79.49
CA GLU A 635 13.88 26.98 -79.35
C GLU A 635 14.87 26.61 -80.63
N ASN A 636 16.20 26.13 -80.57
CA ASN A 636 17.15 25.48 -81.66
C ASN A 636 18.68 24.88 -81.40
N THR A 637 19.47 24.21 -82.36
CA THR A 637 20.89 23.48 -82.27
C THR A 637 21.93 23.49 -83.55
N VAL A 638 23.10 22.78 -83.92
CA VAL A 638 24.07 21.57 -83.66
C VAL A 638 25.54 21.55 -84.44
N VAL A 639 26.56 20.57 -84.33
CA VAL A 639 28.04 20.56 -84.89
C VAL A 639 28.85 19.16 -85.29
N GLU A 640 30.21 19.06 -85.64
CA GLU A 640 31.06 17.97 -86.41
C GLU A 640 32.59 17.53 -85.98
N LYS A 641 33.50 16.74 -86.74
CA LYS A 641 34.82 16.02 -86.30
C LYS A 641 36.11 15.80 -87.23
N VAL A 642 37.35 15.71 -86.66
CA VAL A 642 38.67 15.31 -87.29
C VAL A 642 39.65 14.61 -86.25
N VAL A 643 40.55 13.61 -86.54
CA VAL A 643 41.34 12.83 -85.48
C VAL A 643 42.82 12.18 -85.74
N THR A 644 43.93 12.57 -84.98
CA THR A 644 45.35 12.11 -84.54
C THR A 644 46.05 13.02 -83.39
N THR A 645 46.80 12.52 -82.34
CA THR A 645 46.97 12.90 -80.84
C THR A 645 47.74 14.16 -80.19
N LEU A 646 47.82 14.32 -78.81
CA LEU A 646 48.56 15.35 -77.94
C LEU A 646 49.11 14.88 -76.52
N ASP A 647 49.99 15.68 -75.86
CA ASP A 647 50.90 15.40 -74.70
C ASP A 647 50.37 14.87 -73.34
N ASN A 648 49.07 14.99 -73.02
CA ASN A 648 48.54 14.60 -71.68
C ASN A 648 47.97 13.17 -71.61
N GLY A 649 48.14 12.37 -72.67
CA GLY A 649 47.70 10.97 -72.75
C GLY A 649 46.24 10.77 -73.16
N ASP A 650 45.54 11.86 -73.49
CA ASP A 650 44.14 11.89 -73.88
C ASP A 650 43.96 11.65 -75.40
N ILE A 651 42.73 11.76 -75.91
CA ILE A 651 42.43 11.72 -77.35
C ILE A 651 41.75 13.05 -77.81
N ASN A 652 42.39 14.21 -77.55
CA ASN A 652 42.41 15.24 -78.62
C ASN A 652 43.16 14.61 -79.74
N THR A 653 42.66 14.71 -80.97
CA THR A 653 43.24 14.04 -82.12
C THR A 653 42.79 14.94 -83.36
N THR A 654 43.56 15.18 -84.45
CA THR A 654 43.18 15.70 -85.82
C THR A 654 43.56 14.83 -87.09
N TYR A 655 42.69 14.56 -88.13
CA TYR A 655 42.88 13.52 -89.21
C TYR A 655 43.83 13.99 -90.36
N THR A 656 44.88 13.21 -90.69
CA THR A 656 45.60 13.02 -91.99
C THR A 656 46.72 11.96 -91.74
N MET A 657 47.68 11.67 -92.64
CA MET A 657 48.64 10.52 -92.57
C MET A 657 50.11 10.95 -92.81
N HIS A 658 51.20 10.19 -92.55
CA HIS A 658 51.41 8.77 -92.18
C HIS A 658 52.74 8.58 -91.36
N ALA A 659 53.25 7.34 -91.13
CA ALA A 659 54.46 7.07 -90.30
C ALA A 659 55.22 5.76 -90.67
N ASP A 660 56.49 5.62 -90.21
CA ASP A 660 57.47 4.52 -90.42
C ASP A 660 58.64 4.66 -89.38
N LYS A 661 59.66 3.80 -89.09
CA LYS A 661 60.13 2.46 -89.53
C LYS A 661 61.14 1.85 -88.48
N THR A 662 61.49 0.54 -88.46
CA THR A 662 62.41 -0.07 -87.42
C THR A 662 63.21 -1.36 -87.83
N THR A 663 63.72 -2.22 -86.91
CA THR A 663 64.34 -3.66 -87.08
C THR A 663 63.42 -6.12 -85.54
N VAL A 664 62.95 -7.36 -86.01
CA VAL A 664 62.23 -8.47 -85.26
C VAL A 664 62.16 -9.86 -86.00
N THR A 665 61.59 -10.91 -85.38
CA THR A 665 61.38 -12.31 -85.88
C THR A 665 59.97 -12.88 -85.55
N GLN A 666 59.36 -13.70 -86.43
CA GLN A 666 57.94 -14.15 -86.33
C GLN A 666 57.68 -15.37 -85.41
N GLY A 667 56.51 -15.39 -84.74
CA GLY A 667 55.95 -16.52 -84.00
C GLY A 667 54.42 -16.60 -84.15
N ASP A 668 53.78 -17.64 -83.59
CA ASP A 668 52.33 -17.85 -83.75
C ASP A 668 51.49 -16.67 -83.23
N GLY A 669 50.44 -16.31 -83.98
CA GLY A 669 49.62 -15.12 -83.70
C GLY A 669 50.32 -13.79 -84.02
N ILE A 670 51.54 -13.80 -84.55
CA ILE A 670 52.31 -12.62 -84.97
C ILE A 670 52.67 -12.77 -86.46
N THR A 671 52.67 -11.64 -87.17
CA THR A 671 53.13 -11.47 -88.55
C THR A 671 54.19 -10.39 -88.57
N ILE A 672 55.31 -10.61 -89.27
CA ILE A 672 56.43 -9.65 -89.30
C ILE A 672 56.90 -9.38 -90.72
N THR A 673 57.03 -8.09 -91.04
CA THR A 673 57.51 -7.59 -92.34
C THR A 673 58.86 -6.89 -92.17
N HIS A 674 59.83 -7.24 -93.02
CA HIS A 674 61.18 -6.65 -93.08
C HIS A 674 61.46 -6.10 -94.50
N THR A 675 62.03 -4.90 -94.57
CA THR A 675 62.15 -4.10 -95.81
C THR A 675 63.44 -3.27 -95.77
N ALA A 676 64.41 -3.52 -96.67
CA ALA A 676 65.76 -2.95 -96.55
C ALA A 676 66.21 -2.11 -97.77
N THR A 677 66.35 -0.78 -97.62
CA THR A 677 66.77 0.18 -98.68
C THR A 677 67.64 1.32 -98.14
N LYS A 678 68.31 2.10 -99.00
CA LYS A 678 69.57 2.78 -98.63
C LYS A 678 69.52 4.33 -98.54
N ASN A 679 70.18 4.89 -97.51
CA ASN A 679 70.45 6.32 -97.31
C ASN A 679 71.83 6.76 -97.86
N ASP A 680 72.20 8.02 -97.58
CA ASP A 680 72.94 9.02 -98.38
C ASP A 680 74.26 8.64 -99.08
N ALA A 681 74.91 7.52 -98.75
CA ALA A 681 76.08 6.99 -99.48
C ALA A 681 75.79 5.67 -100.21
N GLY A 682 74.54 5.24 -100.25
CA GLY A 682 74.17 3.85 -100.51
C GLY A 682 74.44 2.96 -99.30
N VAL A 683 73.94 3.32 -98.11
CA VAL A 683 74.01 2.53 -96.85
C VAL A 683 72.61 2.13 -96.34
N THR A 684 72.39 0.86 -96.01
CA THR A 684 71.03 0.29 -95.85
C THR A 684 70.34 0.60 -94.49
N VAL A 685 69.06 0.95 -94.55
CA VAL A 685 68.09 1.09 -93.43
C VAL A 685 66.97 0.04 -93.61
N ASN A 686 66.40 -0.46 -92.51
CA ASN A 686 65.54 -1.65 -92.47
C ASN A 686 64.09 -1.35 -92.04
N ASP A 687 63.29 -2.40 -91.81
CA ASP A 687 61.90 -2.37 -91.33
C ASP A 687 61.61 -3.46 -90.29
N TYR A 688 60.72 -3.19 -89.32
CA TYR A 688 60.20 -4.12 -88.29
C TYR A 688 58.68 -3.91 -88.14
N LYS A 689 57.88 -4.14 -89.18
CA LYS A 689 56.43 -4.10 -88.98
C LYS A 689 55.98 -5.38 -88.25
N VAL A 690 55.86 -5.29 -86.92
CA VAL A 690 55.22 -6.33 -86.10
C VAL A 690 53.71 -6.11 -86.15
N GLU A 691 52.96 -7.12 -86.56
CA GLU A 691 51.50 -7.13 -86.47
C GLU A 691 51.03 -8.40 -85.78
N ILE A 692 50.35 -8.26 -84.64
CA ILE A 692 49.57 -9.36 -84.08
C ILE A 692 48.40 -9.66 -85.04
N ASP A 693 48.10 -10.94 -85.28
CA ASP A 693 47.01 -11.34 -86.17
C ASP A 693 45.63 -11.02 -85.57
N GLN A 694 44.57 -11.01 -86.40
CA GLN A 694 43.25 -10.63 -85.91
C GLN A 694 42.69 -11.63 -84.86
N PRO A 695 42.77 -12.96 -85.03
CA PRO A 695 42.33 -13.90 -83.98
C PRO A 695 43.05 -13.74 -82.63
N THR A 696 44.31 -13.29 -82.61
CA THR A 696 45.07 -13.04 -81.38
C THR A 696 44.75 -11.67 -80.81
N LYS A 697 44.58 -10.63 -81.65
CA LYS A 697 44.00 -9.35 -81.24
C LYS A 697 42.62 -9.52 -80.63
N ASP A 698 41.73 -10.32 -81.24
CA ASP A 698 40.37 -10.57 -80.77
C ASP A 698 40.37 -11.34 -79.44
N LYS A 699 41.30 -12.28 -79.23
CA LYS A 699 41.48 -12.96 -77.94
C LYS A 699 42.04 -12.05 -76.85
N ILE A 700 43.00 -11.18 -77.20
CA ILE A 700 43.55 -10.18 -76.28
C ILE A 700 42.47 -9.16 -75.92
N GLN A 701 41.75 -8.63 -76.92
CA GLN A 701 40.65 -7.69 -76.73
C GLN A 701 39.52 -8.34 -75.92
N LYS A 702 39.07 -9.56 -76.24
CA LYS A 702 38.08 -10.25 -75.41
C LYS A 702 38.60 -10.52 -73.99
N GLY A 703 39.88 -10.80 -73.82
CA GLY A 703 40.50 -10.94 -72.49
C GLY A 703 40.50 -9.62 -71.70
N ILE A 704 40.69 -8.49 -72.39
CA ILE A 704 40.55 -7.13 -71.84
C ILE A 704 39.09 -6.84 -71.54
N ASP A 705 38.16 -7.05 -72.49
CA ASP A 705 36.71 -6.84 -72.33
C ASP A 705 36.13 -7.69 -71.19
N ASP A 706 36.54 -8.96 -71.08
CA ASP A 706 36.14 -9.87 -70.00
C ASP A 706 36.69 -9.39 -68.64
N ALA A 707 37.94 -8.92 -68.60
CA ALA A 707 38.58 -8.41 -67.39
C ALA A 707 38.03 -7.04 -66.96
N GLU A 708 37.79 -6.14 -67.90
CA GLU A 708 37.16 -4.83 -67.71
C GLU A 708 35.68 -4.99 -67.34
N THR A 709 34.99 -6.00 -67.88
CA THR A 709 33.63 -6.37 -67.45
C THR A 709 33.64 -7.00 -66.05
N ALA A 710 34.64 -7.82 -65.72
CA ALA A 710 34.78 -8.40 -64.38
C ALA A 710 35.13 -7.33 -63.33
N ASP A 711 36.02 -6.40 -63.65
CA ASP A 711 36.38 -5.26 -62.81
C ASP A 711 35.20 -4.28 -62.70
N ALA A 712 34.55 -3.90 -63.79
CA ALA A 712 33.33 -3.09 -63.74
C ALA A 712 32.19 -3.77 -62.96
N LYS A 713 32.14 -5.12 -62.91
CA LYS A 713 31.21 -5.87 -62.06
C LYS A 713 31.64 -5.89 -60.60
N ALA A 714 32.95 -5.98 -60.31
CA ALA A 714 33.50 -5.87 -58.96
C ALA A 714 33.33 -4.45 -58.41
N VAL A 715 33.66 -3.42 -59.19
CA VAL A 715 33.43 -2.00 -58.91
C VAL A 715 31.94 -1.72 -58.72
N ARG A 716 31.03 -2.26 -59.53
CA ARG A 716 29.58 -2.12 -59.29
C ARG A 716 29.12 -2.85 -58.03
N ALA A 717 29.67 -4.03 -57.73
CA ALA A 717 29.35 -4.75 -56.49
C ALA A 717 29.86 -3.98 -55.26
N GLN A 718 31.06 -3.42 -55.32
CA GLN A 718 31.64 -2.56 -54.28
C GLN A 718 30.83 -1.27 -54.14
N GLN A 719 30.56 -0.55 -55.23
CA GLN A 719 29.68 0.64 -55.23
C GLN A 719 28.28 0.34 -54.68
N THR A 720 27.75 -0.87 -54.91
CA THR A 720 26.46 -1.30 -54.33
C THR A 720 26.60 -1.60 -52.84
N ALA A 721 27.69 -2.25 -52.40
CA ALA A 721 27.99 -2.48 -51.00
C ALA A 721 28.23 -1.16 -50.24
N ASP A 722 28.96 -0.22 -50.84
CA ASP A 722 29.23 1.12 -50.33
C ASP A 722 27.94 1.95 -50.28
N ALA A 723 27.12 1.93 -51.34
CA ALA A 723 25.82 2.63 -51.37
C ALA A 723 24.82 2.04 -50.36
N ASN A 724 24.81 0.71 -50.18
CA ASN A 724 24.01 0.05 -49.14
C ASN A 724 24.54 0.39 -47.76
N THR A 725 25.86 0.39 -47.54
CA THR A 725 26.49 0.80 -46.27
C THR A 725 26.16 2.28 -45.97
N VAL A 726 26.28 3.18 -46.94
CA VAL A 726 25.87 4.58 -46.83
C VAL A 726 24.36 4.74 -46.61
N THR A 727 23.53 3.79 -47.03
CA THR A 727 22.07 3.85 -46.82
C THR A 727 21.64 3.25 -45.49
N ILE A 728 22.34 2.22 -45.00
CA ILE A 728 22.20 1.69 -43.63
C ILE A 728 22.70 2.73 -42.61
N ASN A 729 23.87 3.34 -42.89
CA ASN A 729 24.48 4.38 -42.04
C ASN A 729 23.74 5.74 -42.08
N LYS A 730 22.76 5.91 -42.98
CA LYS A 730 21.81 7.04 -42.95
C LYS A 730 20.70 6.84 -41.92
N GLY A 731 20.53 5.64 -41.38
CA GLY A 731 19.48 5.34 -40.42
C GLY A 731 18.07 5.66 -40.91
N PHE A 732 17.20 5.99 -39.96
CA PHE A 732 15.86 6.51 -40.18
C PHE A 732 15.58 7.66 -39.20
N ASP A 733 14.88 8.70 -39.68
CA ASP A 733 14.55 9.86 -38.85
C ASP A 733 13.23 9.66 -38.11
N VAL A 734 13.29 9.67 -36.78
CA VAL A 734 12.10 9.77 -35.92
C VAL A 734 11.90 11.25 -35.56
N LYS A 735 10.81 11.83 -36.06
CA LYS A 735 10.43 13.21 -35.78
C LYS A 735 9.31 13.28 -34.76
N THR A 736 9.56 13.95 -33.64
CA THR A 736 8.59 14.16 -32.55
C THR A 736 7.72 15.40 -32.78
N GLN A 737 6.60 15.49 -32.03
CA GLN A 737 5.54 16.48 -32.24
C GLN A 737 5.97 17.92 -31.91
N ASP A 738 7.01 18.10 -31.09
CA ASP A 738 7.68 19.37 -30.82
C ASP A 738 8.49 19.90 -32.03
N GLY A 739 8.70 19.06 -33.05
CA GLY A 739 9.47 19.36 -34.25
C GLY A 739 10.91 18.85 -34.22
N THR A 740 11.39 18.31 -33.10
CA THR A 740 12.71 17.68 -32.98
C THR A 740 12.78 16.43 -33.85
N SER A 741 13.93 16.17 -34.48
CA SER A 741 14.14 15.02 -35.37
C SER A 741 15.45 14.33 -35.00
N THR A 742 15.36 13.06 -34.65
CA THR A 742 16.51 12.24 -34.24
C THR A 742 16.70 11.11 -35.24
N ASN A 743 17.92 10.99 -35.77
CA ASN A 743 18.30 9.92 -36.67
C ASN A 743 18.74 8.70 -35.86
N TYR A 744 18.14 7.54 -36.13
CA TYR A 744 18.46 6.26 -35.49
C TYR A 744 19.01 5.27 -36.51
N GLN A 745 20.10 4.60 -36.18
CA GLN A 745 20.78 3.66 -37.06
C GLN A 745 20.02 2.33 -37.13
N LEU A 746 20.25 1.55 -38.20
CA LEU A 746 19.53 0.30 -38.41
C LEU A 746 20.01 -0.77 -37.41
N GLY A 747 19.22 -0.98 -36.35
CA GLY A 747 19.57 -1.81 -35.19
C GLY A 747 19.48 -1.07 -33.85
N ASP A 748 19.37 0.26 -33.85
CA ASP A 748 19.18 1.05 -32.63
C ASP A 748 17.83 0.77 -31.97
N THR A 749 17.83 0.64 -30.64
CA THR A 749 16.59 0.51 -29.85
C THR A 749 15.94 1.87 -29.63
N VAL A 750 14.85 2.15 -30.34
CA VAL A 750 14.03 3.36 -30.13
C VAL A 750 13.04 3.11 -28.98
N THR A 751 13.41 3.52 -27.77
CA THR A 751 12.51 3.45 -26.60
C THR A 751 11.41 4.51 -26.68
N ILE A 752 10.17 4.09 -26.93
CA ILE A 752 8.99 4.95 -26.85
C ILE A 752 8.45 4.89 -25.42
N THR A 753 8.58 5.98 -24.66
CA THR A 753 8.13 6.09 -23.27
C THR A 753 6.82 6.87 -23.15
N GLY A 754 5.84 6.32 -22.45
CA GLY A 754 4.68 7.05 -21.99
C GLY A 754 5.04 8.17 -20.98
N GLY A 755 4.34 9.29 -21.04
CA GLY A 755 4.35 10.32 -20.00
C GLY A 755 3.38 9.97 -18.86
N SER A 756 3.26 10.87 -17.86
CA SER A 756 2.54 10.63 -16.60
C SER A 756 1.08 10.13 -16.70
N ASN A 757 0.44 10.31 -17.86
CA ASN A 757 -0.97 9.99 -18.11
C ASN A 757 -1.17 8.97 -19.26
N THR A 758 -0.09 8.33 -19.73
CA THR A 758 -0.13 7.44 -20.90
C THR A 758 0.76 6.21 -20.70
N LEU A 759 0.26 5.03 -21.05
CA LEU A 759 1.01 3.78 -21.05
C LEU A 759 1.39 3.40 -22.48
N THR A 760 2.63 2.95 -22.68
CA THR A 760 3.16 2.51 -23.98
C THR A 760 3.53 1.03 -23.90
N LYS A 761 2.81 0.18 -24.65
CA LYS A 761 3.03 -1.29 -24.68
C LYS A 761 3.19 -1.81 -26.10
N THR A 762 3.72 -3.03 -26.24
CA THR A 762 3.70 -3.76 -27.51
C THR A 762 2.56 -4.77 -27.50
N ASP A 763 1.76 -4.81 -28.57
CA ASP A 763 0.62 -5.73 -28.70
C ASP A 763 0.49 -6.23 -30.15
N GLY A 764 0.53 -7.55 -30.35
CA GLY A 764 0.49 -8.18 -31.68
C GLY A 764 1.57 -7.70 -32.68
N GLY A 765 2.70 -7.17 -32.19
CA GLY A 765 3.75 -6.56 -33.01
C GLY A 765 3.59 -5.05 -33.29
N ASN A 766 2.51 -4.43 -32.80
CA ASN A 766 2.28 -2.99 -32.86
C ASN A 766 2.77 -2.33 -31.57
N VAL A 767 3.27 -1.09 -31.66
CA VAL A 767 3.39 -0.22 -30.47
C VAL A 767 2.04 0.46 -30.25
N VAL A 768 1.46 0.26 -29.08
CA VAL A 768 0.14 0.77 -28.69
C VAL A 768 0.29 1.75 -27.54
N VAL A 769 -0.28 2.95 -27.71
CA VAL A 769 -0.30 4.00 -26.69
C VAL A 769 -1.71 4.09 -26.11
N HIS A 770 -1.85 3.82 -24.82
CA HIS A 770 -3.07 3.97 -24.04
C HIS A 770 -2.97 5.19 -23.11
N LEU A 771 -4.10 5.59 -22.55
CA LEU A 771 -4.10 6.35 -21.29
C LEU A 771 -3.70 5.43 -20.13
N ASN A 772 -3.20 6.02 -19.04
CA ASN A 772 -3.10 5.33 -17.75
C ASN A 772 -4.51 5.20 -17.13
N ASP A 773 -4.70 4.21 -16.25
CA ASP A 773 -5.97 4.08 -15.51
C ASP A 773 -6.16 5.28 -14.55
N ASP A 774 -5.09 5.71 -13.89
CA ASP A 774 -5.01 6.97 -13.15
C ASP A 774 -4.48 8.13 -14.01
N ILE A 775 -5.17 9.27 -14.00
CA ILE A 775 -4.84 10.46 -14.80
C ILE A 775 -4.58 11.68 -13.91
N GLY A 776 -3.30 11.97 -13.70
CA GLY A 776 -2.82 13.15 -12.98
C GLY A 776 -2.86 14.41 -13.85
N VAL A 777 -3.91 15.24 -13.68
CA VAL A 777 -4.03 16.55 -14.33
C VAL A 777 -4.53 17.63 -13.37
N ASN A 778 -3.95 18.83 -13.48
CA ASN A 778 -4.37 19.99 -12.69
C ASN A 778 -5.76 20.54 -13.11
N SER A 779 -6.21 20.21 -14.32
CA SER A 779 -7.54 20.58 -14.82
C SER A 779 -7.94 19.72 -16.02
N VAL A 780 -9.22 19.37 -16.10
CA VAL A 780 -9.82 18.74 -17.29
C VAL A 780 -10.65 19.79 -18.02
N LYS A 781 -10.38 20.00 -19.31
CA LYS A 781 -11.19 20.88 -20.17
C LYS A 781 -12.04 20.04 -21.12
N ALA A 782 -13.19 19.58 -20.63
CA ALA A 782 -14.19 18.84 -21.40
C ALA A 782 -15.57 19.49 -21.22
N ASN A 783 -16.48 19.28 -22.18
CA ASN A 783 -17.87 19.76 -22.08
C ASN A 783 -18.68 18.93 -21.05
N GLN A 784 -18.29 17.66 -20.88
CA GLN A 784 -18.82 16.72 -19.90
C GLN A 784 -17.68 15.85 -19.37
N VAL A 785 -17.70 15.54 -18.08
CA VAL A 785 -16.86 14.53 -17.43
C VAL A 785 -17.79 13.60 -16.65
N THR A 786 -17.73 12.30 -16.92
CA THR A 786 -18.54 11.28 -16.26
C THR A 786 -17.63 10.40 -15.39
N VAL A 787 -17.88 10.39 -14.09
CA VAL A 787 -17.13 9.59 -13.10
C VAL A 787 -18.12 8.68 -12.39
N GLY A 788 -18.33 7.49 -12.96
CA GLY A 788 -19.42 6.60 -12.56
C GLY A 788 -20.78 7.27 -12.73
N PRO A 789 -21.63 7.36 -11.68
CA PRO A 789 -22.93 8.01 -11.78
C PRO A 789 -22.86 9.55 -11.75
N VAL A 790 -21.71 10.14 -11.39
CA VAL A 790 -21.51 11.59 -11.32
C VAL A 790 -21.23 12.15 -12.72
N ASN A 791 -21.96 13.20 -13.09
CA ASN A 791 -21.75 13.94 -14.33
C ASN A 791 -21.45 15.41 -14.04
N ILE A 792 -20.26 15.87 -14.42
CA ILE A 792 -19.86 17.28 -14.38
C ILE A 792 -20.01 17.82 -15.79
N THR A 793 -20.71 18.93 -15.96
CA THR A 793 -20.98 19.58 -17.26
C THR A 793 -20.83 21.09 -17.17
N ASN A 794 -20.90 21.76 -18.31
CA ASN A 794 -21.08 23.22 -18.39
C ASN A 794 -22.41 23.72 -17.79
N GLU A 795 -23.39 22.83 -17.52
CA GLU A 795 -24.65 23.15 -16.82
C GLU A 795 -24.57 22.90 -15.30
N GLY A 796 -23.50 22.26 -14.80
CA GLY A 796 -23.25 21.99 -13.38
C GLY A 796 -22.90 20.54 -13.06
N ILE A 797 -23.00 20.19 -11.78
CA ILE A 797 -22.68 18.85 -11.24
C ILE A 797 -23.98 18.10 -10.95
N ASN A 798 -24.18 16.96 -11.59
CA ASN A 798 -25.17 15.95 -11.21
C ASN A 798 -24.46 14.86 -10.40
N ALA A 799 -24.81 14.72 -9.12
CA ALA A 799 -24.18 13.77 -8.19
C ALA A 799 -24.75 12.33 -8.28
N GLY A 800 -25.61 12.01 -9.25
CA GLY A 800 -26.08 10.64 -9.48
C GLY A 800 -26.94 10.08 -8.34
N ASN A 801 -27.76 10.91 -7.72
CA ASN A 801 -28.63 10.61 -6.57
C ASN A 801 -27.90 10.32 -5.23
N THR A 802 -26.62 10.69 -5.12
CA THR A 802 -25.81 10.47 -3.90
C THR A 802 -25.92 11.63 -2.90
N THR A 803 -25.80 11.31 -1.61
CA THR A 803 -25.86 12.29 -0.51
C THR A 803 -24.56 13.10 -0.43
N ILE A 804 -24.66 14.41 -0.56
CA ILE A 804 -23.52 15.33 -0.53
C ILE A 804 -23.39 15.89 0.91
N ALA A 805 -22.68 15.17 1.78
CA ALA A 805 -22.66 15.37 3.24
C ALA A 805 -21.53 16.27 3.77
N ASN A 806 -21.81 17.11 4.80
CA ASN A 806 -20.95 18.17 5.39
C ASN A 806 -20.97 19.53 4.65
N VAL A 807 -22.11 19.96 4.11
CA VAL A 807 -22.24 21.22 3.35
C VAL A 807 -21.93 22.46 4.20
N ALA A 808 -21.40 23.50 3.55
CA ALA A 808 -21.13 24.81 4.13
C ALA A 808 -22.32 25.43 4.87
N PRO A 809 -22.04 26.20 5.95
CA PRO A 809 -22.80 27.41 6.24
C PRO A 809 -22.58 28.45 5.12
N GLY A 810 -23.37 28.37 4.05
CA GLY A 810 -23.30 29.26 2.89
C GLY A 810 -23.76 30.68 3.19
N ARG A 811 -23.26 31.67 2.45
CA ARG A 811 -23.62 33.08 2.63
C ARG A 811 -25.09 33.32 2.28
N ILE A 812 -25.89 33.77 3.25
CA ILE A 812 -27.30 34.13 3.02
C ILE A 812 -27.37 35.58 2.55
N ALA A 813 -27.40 35.79 1.23
CA ALA A 813 -27.53 37.10 0.60
C ALA A 813 -28.16 36.96 -0.80
N ALA A 814 -28.81 38.01 -1.31
CA ALA A 814 -29.53 37.97 -2.59
C ALA A 814 -28.63 37.82 -3.83
N ASP A 815 -27.32 38.05 -3.68
CA ASP A 815 -26.28 37.86 -4.69
C ASP A 815 -25.50 36.54 -4.51
N SER A 816 -25.90 35.69 -3.56
CA SER A 816 -25.17 34.47 -3.22
C SER A 816 -25.53 33.30 -4.14
N THR A 817 -24.49 32.54 -4.53
CA THR A 817 -24.60 31.27 -5.25
C THR A 817 -24.13 30.08 -4.42
N ASP A 818 -23.90 30.29 -3.12
CA ASP A 818 -23.36 29.28 -2.21
C ASP A 818 -24.34 28.13 -1.96
N ALA A 819 -23.81 26.99 -1.50
CA ALA A 819 -24.62 25.95 -0.89
C ALA A 819 -24.80 26.22 0.61
N VAL A 820 -26.03 26.09 1.13
CA VAL A 820 -26.32 26.03 2.58
C VAL A 820 -26.51 24.58 3.00
N ASN A 821 -26.56 24.37 4.31
CA ASN A 821 -26.70 23.06 4.92
C ASN A 821 -27.96 22.93 5.79
N GLY A 822 -28.15 21.73 6.37
CA GLY A 822 -29.27 21.43 7.25
C GLY A 822 -29.34 22.29 8.51
N SER A 823 -28.22 22.81 9.05
CA SER A 823 -28.26 23.66 10.24
C SER A 823 -28.76 25.08 9.92
N GLN A 824 -28.56 25.59 8.70
CA GLN A 824 -29.20 26.82 8.25
C GLN A 824 -30.70 26.63 8.01
N LEU A 825 -31.13 25.48 7.48
CA LEU A 825 -32.57 25.13 7.38
C LEU A 825 -33.22 25.03 8.77
N LEU A 826 -32.54 24.38 9.73
CA LEU A 826 -32.99 24.31 11.12
C LEU A 826 -33.08 25.69 11.78
N GLY A 827 -32.16 26.61 11.45
CA GLY A 827 -32.22 28.02 11.89
C GLY A 827 -33.50 28.74 11.41
N VAL A 828 -33.86 28.57 10.13
CA VAL A 828 -35.12 29.11 9.58
C VAL A 828 -36.34 28.45 10.24
N TYR A 829 -36.34 27.11 10.35
CA TYR A 829 -37.41 26.33 10.97
C TYR A 829 -37.73 26.81 12.39
N ASN A 830 -36.70 26.96 13.23
CA ASN A 830 -36.85 27.41 14.62
C ASN A 830 -37.44 28.83 14.73
N HIS A 831 -37.08 29.73 13.81
CA HIS A 831 -37.63 31.09 13.78
C HIS A 831 -39.11 31.12 13.37
N VAL A 832 -39.49 30.27 12.41
CA VAL A 832 -40.86 30.13 11.91
C VAL A 832 -41.78 29.55 12.97
N ASP A 833 -41.37 28.46 13.63
CA ASP A 833 -42.16 27.83 14.69
C ASP A 833 -42.36 28.77 15.89
N SER A 834 -41.29 29.46 16.32
CA SER A 834 -41.37 30.50 17.36
C SER A 834 -42.39 31.60 17.01
N SER A 835 -42.39 32.05 15.75
CA SER A 835 -43.32 33.09 15.27
C SER A 835 -44.77 32.61 15.25
N ILE A 836 -45.00 31.35 14.85
CA ILE A 836 -46.33 30.72 14.85
C ILE A 836 -46.87 30.54 16.28
N ASN A 837 -46.02 30.13 17.23
CA ASN A 837 -46.41 29.94 18.63
C ASN A 837 -46.73 31.28 19.34
N ASN A 838 -45.97 32.35 19.02
CA ASN A 838 -46.31 33.71 19.45
C ASN A 838 -47.67 34.18 18.90
N MET A 839 -47.93 33.95 17.61
CA MET A 839 -49.20 34.30 16.97
C MET A 839 -50.39 33.52 17.58
N LYS A 840 -50.23 32.22 17.84
CA LYS A 840 -51.23 31.39 18.52
C LYS A 840 -51.56 31.95 19.92
N THR A 841 -50.55 32.34 20.68
CA THR A 841 -50.73 32.92 22.02
C THR A 841 -51.49 34.25 21.96
N TYR A 842 -51.18 35.10 20.97
CA TYR A 842 -51.91 36.36 20.75
C TYR A 842 -53.39 36.12 20.39
N ILE A 843 -53.69 35.16 19.52
CA ILE A 843 -55.06 34.82 19.11
C ILE A 843 -55.89 34.36 20.31
N ASN A 844 -55.36 33.45 21.14
CA ASN A 844 -56.04 32.98 22.35
C ASN A 844 -56.41 34.15 23.28
N ASN A 845 -55.46 35.03 23.58
CA ASN A 845 -55.70 36.19 24.45
C ASN A 845 -56.81 37.13 23.91
N VAL A 846 -56.98 37.21 22.59
CA VAL A 846 -58.05 38.01 21.96
C VAL A 846 -59.41 37.32 22.05
N GLU A 847 -59.46 35.98 21.94
CA GLU A 847 -60.69 35.21 22.19
C GLU A 847 -61.11 35.33 23.67
N ASP A 848 -60.17 35.14 24.61
CA ASP A 848 -60.39 35.30 26.06
C ASP A 848 -60.99 36.68 26.42
N GLN A 849 -60.39 37.77 25.90
CA GLN A 849 -60.86 39.15 26.13
C GLN A 849 -62.23 39.42 25.51
N LEU A 850 -62.50 38.91 24.31
CA LEU A 850 -63.78 39.09 23.62
C LEU A 850 -64.91 38.40 24.40
N GLU A 851 -64.70 37.18 24.87
CA GLU A 851 -65.68 36.42 25.62
C GLU A 851 -66.01 37.04 26.97
N ALA A 852 -65.00 37.53 27.68
CA ALA A 852 -65.17 38.23 28.94
C ALA A 852 -65.95 39.54 28.77
N GLY A 853 -65.68 40.30 27.70
CA GLY A 853 -66.47 41.47 27.32
C GLY A 853 -67.93 41.16 26.96
N ILE A 854 -68.21 40.00 26.34
CA ILE A 854 -69.59 39.54 26.09
C ILE A 854 -70.27 39.16 27.41
N ALA A 855 -69.59 38.47 28.33
CA ALA A 855 -70.11 38.18 29.66
C ALA A 855 -70.45 39.47 30.45
N GLY A 856 -69.59 40.49 30.38
CA GLY A 856 -69.83 41.82 30.97
C GLY A 856 -71.08 42.52 30.44
N ASN A 857 -71.31 42.44 29.14
CA ASN A 857 -72.53 42.96 28.50
C ASN A 857 -73.78 42.15 28.86
N ASN A 858 -73.69 40.81 28.95
CA ASN A 858 -74.78 39.96 29.43
C ASN A 858 -75.19 40.29 30.88
N ALA A 859 -74.20 40.56 31.75
CA ALA A 859 -74.43 41.01 33.12
C ALA A 859 -75.15 42.37 33.14
N ALA A 860 -74.68 43.33 32.34
CA ALA A 860 -75.25 44.68 32.27
C ALA A 860 -76.67 44.71 31.68
N ALA A 861 -76.96 43.89 30.67
CA ALA A 861 -78.29 43.73 30.09
C ALA A 861 -79.30 43.19 31.11
N SER A 862 -78.85 42.24 31.95
CA SER A 862 -79.67 41.57 32.98
C SER A 862 -80.05 42.46 34.17
N LEU A 863 -79.53 43.69 34.28
CA LEU A 863 -79.87 44.64 35.35
C LEU A 863 -81.32 45.15 35.20
N PRO A 864 -82.20 44.98 36.22
CA PRO A 864 -83.54 45.55 36.22
C PRO A 864 -83.59 47.08 36.11
N GLN A 865 -84.77 47.61 35.80
CA GLN A 865 -85.05 49.05 35.67
C GLN A 865 -86.22 49.44 36.57
N VAL A 866 -86.15 50.62 37.20
CA VAL A 866 -87.23 51.12 38.05
C VAL A 866 -88.45 51.57 37.23
N MET A 867 -89.63 51.08 37.61
CA MET A 867 -90.91 51.32 36.91
C MET A 867 -91.89 52.21 37.70
N MET A 868 -91.46 52.80 38.83
CA MET A 868 -92.31 53.61 39.71
C MET A 868 -91.86 55.09 39.71
N PRO A 869 -92.73 56.06 39.40
CA PRO A 869 -92.38 57.47 39.36
C PRO A 869 -91.73 57.99 40.65
N GLY A 870 -90.69 58.81 40.49
CA GLY A 870 -89.92 59.40 41.59
C GLY A 870 -89.08 58.42 42.42
N LYS A 871 -89.06 57.12 42.06
CA LYS A 871 -88.23 56.11 42.73
C LYS A 871 -86.90 55.93 42.01
N SER A 872 -85.90 55.54 42.79
CA SER A 872 -84.59 55.08 42.32
C SER A 872 -84.37 53.63 42.74
N MET A 873 -83.56 52.90 41.98
CA MET A 873 -83.19 51.51 42.21
C MET A 873 -81.68 51.35 42.03
N VAL A 874 -81.06 50.61 42.94
CA VAL A 874 -79.73 50.00 42.73
C VAL A 874 -79.95 48.51 42.53
N ALA A 875 -79.26 47.91 41.56
CA ALA A 875 -79.33 46.49 41.27
C ALA A 875 -77.93 45.91 41.01
N VAL A 876 -77.80 44.60 41.23
CA VAL A 876 -76.61 43.81 40.90
C VAL A 876 -77.07 42.64 40.03
N ALA A 877 -76.30 42.31 38.99
CA ALA A 877 -76.56 41.19 38.10
C ALA A 877 -75.26 40.45 37.78
N LEU A 878 -75.39 39.18 37.40
CA LEU A 878 -74.31 38.34 36.92
C LEU A 878 -74.56 37.99 35.45
N GLY A 879 -73.50 37.77 34.70
CA GLY A 879 -73.56 37.34 33.30
C GLY A 879 -72.39 36.41 32.99
N GLY A 880 -72.63 35.49 32.06
CA GLY A 880 -71.61 34.57 31.57
C GLY A 880 -71.67 34.46 30.05
N TYR A 881 -70.58 34.00 29.46
CA TYR A 881 -70.50 33.58 28.07
C TYR A 881 -69.35 32.57 27.94
N ARG A 882 -69.64 31.39 27.39
CA ARG A 882 -68.74 30.22 27.42
C ARG A 882 -68.24 29.95 28.86
N ASP A 883 -66.94 30.00 29.14
CA ASP A 883 -66.36 29.82 30.48
C ASP A 883 -66.16 31.16 31.24
N LYS A 884 -66.20 32.29 30.54
CA LYS A 884 -66.00 33.63 31.10
C LYS A 884 -67.23 34.13 31.85
N ASN A 885 -66.96 34.87 32.93
CA ASN A 885 -67.98 35.33 33.87
C ASN A 885 -67.78 36.83 34.19
N ALA A 886 -68.86 37.52 34.52
CA ALA A 886 -68.83 38.93 34.87
C ALA A 886 -69.93 39.33 35.86
N VAL A 887 -69.71 40.45 36.55
CA VAL A 887 -70.66 41.10 37.45
C VAL A 887 -70.94 42.52 36.97
N ALA A 888 -72.20 42.94 37.08
CA ALA A 888 -72.62 44.31 36.78
C ALA A 888 -73.38 44.92 37.95
N VAL A 889 -73.19 46.22 38.17
CA VAL A 889 -73.90 47.03 39.17
C VAL A 889 -74.56 48.20 38.48
N GLY A 890 -75.86 48.35 38.66
CA GLY A 890 -76.69 49.34 37.98
C GLY A 890 -77.39 50.30 38.93
N TYR A 891 -77.57 51.53 38.47
CA TYR A 891 -78.48 52.52 39.05
C TYR A 891 -79.56 52.89 38.03
N SER A 892 -80.80 53.07 38.47
CA SER A 892 -81.82 53.73 37.65
C SER A 892 -82.74 54.64 38.47
N ARG A 893 -83.29 55.66 37.81
CA ARG A 893 -84.32 56.57 38.36
C ARG A 893 -85.37 56.86 37.30
N LEU A 894 -86.64 56.79 37.69
CA LEU A 894 -87.77 57.33 36.93
C LEU A 894 -88.16 58.68 37.54
N SER A 895 -88.40 59.70 36.71
CA SER A 895 -88.76 61.03 37.17
C SER A 895 -90.08 61.05 37.93
N ASP A 896 -90.27 62.07 38.74
CA ASP A 896 -91.41 62.21 39.65
C ASP A 896 -92.76 62.34 38.87
N ASN A 897 -92.70 62.83 37.63
CA ASN A 897 -93.83 62.88 36.69
C ASN A 897 -93.94 61.65 35.75
N GLY A 898 -93.10 60.62 35.94
CA GLY A 898 -93.14 59.37 35.18
C GLY A 898 -92.66 59.44 33.72
N ARG A 899 -92.19 60.59 33.22
CA ARG A 899 -91.88 60.80 31.80
C ARG A 899 -90.41 60.60 31.39
N TYR A 900 -89.45 60.67 32.32
CA TYR A 900 -88.02 60.56 32.01
C TYR A 900 -87.36 59.46 32.84
N THR A 901 -86.69 58.52 32.18
CA THR A 901 -85.98 57.41 32.85
C THR A 901 -84.48 57.51 32.58
N LEU A 902 -83.68 57.48 33.65
CA LEU A 902 -82.23 57.37 33.61
C LEU A 902 -81.81 55.97 34.06
N LYS A 903 -80.90 55.32 33.33
CA LYS A 903 -80.20 54.08 33.73
C LYS A 903 -78.71 54.25 33.50
N SER A 904 -77.89 53.89 34.49
CA SER A 904 -76.43 53.77 34.36
C SER A 904 -75.95 52.46 34.96
N HIS A 905 -74.81 51.96 34.51
CA HIS A 905 -74.20 50.75 35.04
C HIS A 905 -72.68 50.74 34.88
N LEU A 906 -72.04 49.94 35.73
CA LEU A 906 -70.65 49.49 35.61
C LEU A 906 -70.65 47.96 35.52
N ASN A 907 -69.70 47.37 34.81
CA ASN A 907 -69.46 45.92 34.79
C ASN A 907 -67.96 45.60 34.88
N ALA A 908 -67.65 44.40 35.37
CA ALA A 908 -66.30 43.87 35.52
C ALA A 908 -66.29 42.36 35.23
N ASP A 909 -65.28 41.88 34.51
CA ASP A 909 -65.18 40.49 34.04
C ASP A 909 -63.99 39.71 34.63
N THR A 910 -63.90 38.42 34.32
CA THR A 910 -62.82 37.52 34.77
C THR A 910 -61.42 37.90 34.25
N GLU A 911 -61.33 38.60 33.11
CA GLU A 911 -60.06 39.08 32.54
C GLU A 911 -59.69 40.48 33.07
N LYS A 912 -60.47 41.01 34.02
CA LYS A 912 -60.30 42.29 34.74
C LYS A 912 -60.56 43.53 33.88
N ASN A 913 -61.27 43.41 32.77
CA ASN A 913 -61.75 44.57 32.04
C ASN A 913 -62.87 45.27 32.82
N LEU A 914 -63.08 46.56 32.56
CA LEU A 914 -64.13 47.38 33.17
C LEU A 914 -64.97 48.05 32.08
N GLY A 915 -66.25 47.67 31.99
CA GLY A 915 -67.24 48.30 31.12
C GLY A 915 -68.13 49.29 31.88
N TYR A 916 -68.68 50.26 31.15
CA TYR A 916 -69.71 51.16 31.69
C TYR A 916 -70.70 51.58 30.60
N GLY A 917 -71.89 52.00 31.01
CA GLY A 917 -72.89 52.55 30.11
C GLY A 917 -73.91 53.42 30.82
N ILE A 918 -74.44 54.41 30.10
CA ILE A 918 -75.48 55.33 30.58
C ILE A 918 -76.48 55.58 29.45
N GLY A 919 -77.78 55.62 29.80
CA GLY A 919 -78.86 55.83 28.86
C GLY A 919 -80.02 56.59 29.49
N MET A 920 -80.67 57.43 28.68
CA MET A 920 -81.84 58.19 29.06
C MET A 920 -82.97 57.95 28.06
N GLY A 921 -84.19 57.75 28.56
CA GLY A 921 -85.40 57.59 27.76
C GLY A 921 -86.46 58.61 28.16
N PHE A 922 -87.30 58.99 27.20
CA PHE A 922 -88.49 59.83 27.41
C PHE A 922 -89.73 59.06 26.96
N THR A 923 -90.80 59.13 27.74
CA THR A 923 -92.09 58.45 27.50
C THR A 923 -93.19 59.51 27.53
N TRP A 924 -94.06 59.53 26.51
CA TRP A 924 -94.96 60.65 26.22
C TRP A 924 -96.46 60.35 26.37
#